data_AF-A0A850SC55-F1
#
_entry.id   AF-A0A850SC55-F1
#
_cell.length_a   1.000
_cell.length_b   1.000
_cell.length_c   1.000
_cell.angle_alpha   90.00
_cell.angle_beta   90.00
_cell.angle_gamma   90.00
#
_symmetry.space_group_name_H-M   'P 1'
#
loop_
_entity.id
_entity.type
_entity.pdbx_description
1 polymer ?
#
loop_
_entity_poly.entity_id
_entity_poly.type
_entity_poly.pdbx_seq_one_letter_code
_entity_poly.pdbx_strand_id
1 'polypeptide(L)'
;MSTLNSRYQAVIINLMDGKHLDGYLLGFSPIMNKLHFIEINASGEEVPSKLNVKQIVYIGMKHSPDATVEHPSKLQHMDELKIVTVNSEPFRVLVQPAMSHAPGFFAIGKDDDFPFERIFFYHHGIRLQEKPERLGDILVDQEIISAEDIEQAIEQQMQSMVPIGNILKEQGKLKDTDLDLALAMQQTHEMKLGDLLVDQALVTNEDIEQALVEQAETKKGGEEEKPLGHILMSKGKVKDSDINSALQVQNRRKMRLGELLIEAGLIDDNDLQYALEEQKVRGQRIGEILLSSEVITEDQLLSALAKKFRLPTLDLDEYEINPMASVEIGREIIERYQIVPIDSDRHSLTIALSDPMGLEAYDGISFKTGKKVHEVLVKTTQLKSHLEKLLQEEIIEEDLSCEFLQKEDMEEDEPFNELEMTQSAEDKPIVRLVNRLIRNGLRKKASDIHILPQAKKITLAYRQNGELIAESALDKSLHRQISARIKILSGMDISEQRLPQDGRLILREGKHTYEFRVSCIPNTFGESLVLRVLSKEAAVDLDTLGLREDDMKQLSVMARKPFGLILVTGPTGSGKSTTLFAVLNSIAHLPAHILTIEDPVESEIPGANQIQVHQKIGMTFARILRNVLRHDPDIIMIGEMRDSETAEIGIEAALTGHLMLSTLHTNSAVDTIIRLNDLGIPNYLIAPALLGIISQNLLKKLCPDCRREIDQSDPSFTMIRDLGLEVPEHLYEKVGCDKCNDSGYVGRLMLYEFLVVNDKIREAIHEGKTGGELQKIAVANGLQPKSLHALKMAADGDIDHHDFIYSLV
;
A
#
# COMPACT_ATOMS: atom_id res chain seq x y z
N MET A 1 -31.41 50.48 18.60
CA MET A 1 -31.76 50.06 17.23
C MET A 1 -30.74 50.63 16.26
N SER A 2 -30.23 49.79 15.35
CA SER A 2 -29.55 50.09 14.07
C SER A 2 -28.02 50.34 14.00
N THR A 3 -27.16 49.40 14.46
CA THR A 3 -25.75 49.34 13.97
C THR A 3 -25.15 47.94 13.77
N LEU A 4 -25.87 46.83 14.01
CA LEU A 4 -25.36 45.46 13.80
C LEU A 4 -25.72 44.83 12.44
N ASN A 5 -26.70 45.39 11.73
CA ASN A 5 -27.28 44.79 10.51
C ASN A 5 -26.34 44.66 9.30
N SER A 6 -25.10 45.16 9.35
CA SER A 6 -24.15 45.06 8.22
C SER A 6 -22.89 44.24 8.50
N ARG A 7 -22.71 43.66 9.71
CA ARG A 7 -21.46 42.96 10.06
C ARG A 7 -21.57 41.45 10.25
N TYR A 8 -22.76 40.89 10.44
CA TYR A 8 -22.93 39.48 10.80
C TYR A 8 -23.98 38.81 9.91
N GLN A 9 -23.72 37.56 9.52
CA GLN A 9 -24.61 36.79 8.65
C GLN A 9 -25.87 36.37 9.43
N ALA A 10 -27.04 36.77 8.96
CA ALA A 10 -28.31 36.32 9.52
C ALA A 10 -28.56 34.84 9.16
N VAL A 11 -28.97 34.02 10.13
CA VAL A 11 -29.14 32.58 9.96
C VAL A 11 -30.38 32.02 10.66
N ILE A 12 -30.83 30.86 10.20
CA ILE A 12 -31.72 29.94 10.91
C ILE A 12 -30.95 28.65 11.19
N ILE A 13 -30.89 28.23 12.46
CA ILE A 13 -30.24 27.00 12.88
C ILE A 13 -31.31 25.99 13.25
N ASN A 14 -31.30 24.81 12.64
CA ASN A 14 -32.19 23.71 12.98
C ASN A 14 -31.45 22.72 13.91
N LEU A 15 -32.07 22.35 15.03
CA LEU A 15 -31.50 21.44 16.02
C LEU A 15 -32.06 20.02 15.92
N MET A 16 -31.33 19.05 16.47
CA MET A 16 -31.73 17.63 16.50
C MET A 16 -33.07 17.37 17.23
N ASP A 17 -33.52 18.31 18.08
CA ASP A 17 -34.81 18.24 18.78
C ASP A 17 -35.97 18.89 18.00
N GLY A 18 -35.71 19.36 16.77
CA GLY A 18 -36.69 20.02 15.90
C GLY A 18 -36.89 21.51 16.15
N LYS A 19 -36.14 22.14 17.06
CA LYS A 19 -36.23 23.59 17.29
C LYS A 19 -35.44 24.37 16.25
N HIS A 20 -36.02 25.48 15.80
CA HIS A 20 -35.36 26.47 14.96
C HIS A 20 -34.96 27.69 15.79
N LEU A 21 -33.70 28.10 15.67
CA LEU A 21 -33.16 29.29 16.32
C LEU A 21 -32.84 30.35 15.25
N ASP A 22 -33.37 31.56 15.43
CA ASP A 22 -33.10 32.70 14.56
C ASP A 22 -32.00 33.57 15.18
N GLY A 23 -31.11 34.11 14.36
CA GLY A 23 -29.98 34.87 14.91
C GLY A 23 -28.92 35.30 13.91
N TYR A 24 -27.77 35.69 14.44
CA TYR A 24 -26.61 36.16 13.69
C TYR A 24 -25.36 35.34 14.02
N LEU A 25 -24.63 34.91 12.98
CA LEU A 25 -23.33 34.24 13.14
C LEU A 25 -22.20 35.24 13.35
N LEU A 26 -21.42 35.04 14.40
CA LEU A 26 -20.18 35.78 14.66
C LEU A 26 -19.00 35.31 13.79
N GLY A 27 -19.09 34.07 13.28
CA GLY A 27 -18.12 33.42 12.40
C GLY A 27 -18.42 31.92 12.32
N PHE A 28 -18.24 31.32 11.14
CA PHE A 28 -18.54 29.91 10.92
C PHE A 28 -17.37 29.19 10.26
N SER A 29 -16.94 28.09 10.87
CA SER A 29 -16.01 27.14 10.30
C SER A 29 -16.61 25.74 10.43
N PRO A 30 -16.71 24.95 9.34
CA PRO A 30 -17.30 23.62 9.37
C PRO A 30 -16.73 22.69 10.47
N ILE A 31 -15.44 22.81 10.77
CA ILE A 31 -14.66 21.99 11.70
C ILE A 31 -14.71 22.45 13.17
N MET A 32 -15.51 23.46 13.52
CA MET A 32 -15.62 23.92 14.90
C MET A 32 -16.44 22.96 15.76
N ASN A 33 -16.04 22.74 17.02
CA ASN A 33 -16.78 21.88 17.96
C ASN A 33 -17.97 22.59 18.63
N LYS A 34 -17.90 23.92 18.75
CA LYS A 34 -18.95 24.76 19.33
C LYS A 34 -19.22 25.94 18.41
N LEU A 35 -20.48 26.16 18.08
CA LEU A 35 -20.93 27.30 17.28
C LEU A 35 -21.23 28.48 18.20
N HIS A 36 -20.62 29.63 17.91
CA HIS A 36 -20.89 30.89 18.59
C HIS A 36 -21.86 31.71 17.74
N PHE A 37 -23.06 31.98 18.26
CA PHE A 37 -24.07 32.76 17.55
C PHE A 37 -24.85 33.66 18.52
N ILE A 38 -25.43 34.73 18.00
CA ILE A 38 -26.31 35.62 18.75
C ILE A 38 -27.75 35.22 18.41
N GLU A 39 -28.46 34.66 19.37
CA GLU A 39 -29.86 34.24 19.23
C GLU A 39 -30.78 35.44 19.39
N ILE A 40 -31.78 35.56 18.53
CA ILE A 40 -32.90 36.49 18.72
C ILE A 40 -34.01 35.68 19.39
N ASN A 41 -34.23 35.92 20.68
CA ASN A 41 -35.28 35.22 21.41
C ASN A 41 -36.68 35.70 20.99
N ALA A 42 -37.73 35.01 21.45
CA ALA A 42 -39.12 35.33 21.11
C ALA A 42 -39.58 36.76 21.51
N SER A 43 -38.86 37.41 22.42
CA SER A 43 -39.07 38.82 22.82
C SER A 43 -38.29 39.84 21.98
N GLY A 44 -37.49 39.38 21.00
CA GLY A 44 -36.67 40.23 20.14
C GLY A 44 -35.37 40.71 20.78
N GLU A 45 -34.94 40.12 21.90
CA GLU A 45 -33.66 40.43 22.54
C GLU A 45 -32.54 39.55 21.96
N GLU A 46 -31.37 40.17 21.76
CA GLU A 46 -30.17 39.52 21.26
C GLU A 46 -29.39 38.88 22.42
N VAL A 47 -29.30 37.55 22.45
CA VAL A 47 -28.64 36.78 23.51
C VAL A 47 -27.46 35.98 22.93
N PRO A 48 -26.22 36.17 23.44
CA PRO A 48 -25.09 35.35 23.04
C PRO A 48 -25.30 33.89 23.46
N SER A 49 -25.21 32.97 22.52
CA SER A 49 -25.44 31.55 22.74
C SER A 49 -24.30 30.70 22.15
N LYS A 50 -24.06 29.54 22.77
CA LYS A 50 -23.02 28.58 22.39
C LYS A 50 -23.65 27.21 22.20
N LEU A 51 -23.72 26.73 20.96
CA LEU A 51 -24.30 25.43 20.62
C LEU A 51 -23.21 24.41 20.40
N ASN A 52 -23.45 23.16 20.82
CA ASN A 52 -22.61 22.04 20.42
C ASN A 52 -22.99 21.65 18.99
N VAL A 53 -22.01 21.55 18.09
CA VAL A 53 -22.25 21.23 16.68
C VAL A 53 -22.95 19.87 16.50
N LYS A 54 -22.74 18.90 17.40
CA LYS A 54 -23.44 17.60 17.39
C LYS A 54 -24.96 17.69 17.59
N GLN A 55 -25.47 18.85 17.98
CA GLN A 55 -26.89 19.10 18.18
C GLN A 55 -27.53 19.84 16.99
N ILE A 56 -26.74 20.16 15.95
CA ILE A 56 -27.18 21.00 14.84
C ILE A 56 -27.39 20.14 13.60
N VAL A 57 -28.59 20.22 13.03
CA VAL A 57 -28.97 19.55 11.79
C VAL A 57 -28.42 20.31 10.58
N TYR A 58 -28.76 21.60 10.49
CA TYR A 58 -28.26 22.50 9.45
C TYR A 58 -28.22 23.95 9.93
N ILE A 59 -27.49 24.77 9.18
CA ILE A 59 -27.43 26.22 9.32
C ILE A 59 -27.82 26.86 7.98
N GLY A 60 -29.00 27.46 7.92
CA GLY A 60 -29.50 28.19 6.74
C GLY A 60 -29.14 29.67 6.82
N MET A 61 -28.41 30.19 5.83
CA MET A 61 -28.00 31.59 5.74
C MET A 61 -29.07 32.39 5.00
N LYS A 62 -29.63 33.42 5.64
CA LYS A 62 -30.66 34.27 5.03
C LYS A 62 -30.07 35.21 3.99
N HIS A 63 -30.87 35.57 2.98
CA HIS A 63 -30.52 36.52 1.94
C HIS A 63 -30.14 37.89 2.52
N SER A 64 -28.95 38.39 2.15
CA SER A 64 -28.55 39.77 2.44
C SER A 64 -29.20 40.76 1.47
N PRO A 65 -29.67 41.94 1.92
CA PRO A 65 -30.25 42.96 1.02
C PRO A 65 -29.27 43.54 -0.02
N ASP A 66 -27.95 43.29 0.10
CA ASP A 66 -26.91 43.80 -0.80
C ASP A 66 -26.25 42.71 -1.70
N ALA A 67 -26.77 41.47 -1.72
CA ALA A 67 -26.16 40.38 -2.49
C ALA A 67 -26.50 40.46 -3.99
N THR A 68 -25.48 40.69 -4.84
CA THR A 68 -25.58 40.47 -6.29
C THR A 68 -25.73 38.99 -6.59
N VAL A 69 -26.78 38.62 -7.34
CA VAL A 69 -27.01 37.26 -7.85
C VAL A 69 -25.73 36.73 -8.51
N GLU A 70 -25.14 35.66 -7.95
CA GLU A 70 -23.93 35.05 -8.51
C GLU A 70 -24.19 34.55 -9.95
N HIS A 71 -23.25 34.79 -10.85
CA HIS A 71 -23.37 34.49 -12.28
C HIS A 71 -23.67 33.01 -12.57
N PRO A 72 -24.50 32.69 -13.60
CA PRO A 72 -24.88 31.32 -13.98
C PRO A 72 -23.71 30.39 -14.38
N SER A 73 -22.52 30.93 -14.61
CA SER A 73 -21.34 30.17 -15.03
C SER A 73 -20.66 29.37 -13.92
N LYS A 74 -20.95 29.63 -12.63
CA LYS A 74 -20.46 28.82 -11.49
C LYS A 74 -21.31 27.57 -11.19
N LEU A 75 -22.52 27.47 -11.74
CA LEU A 75 -23.47 26.36 -11.51
C LEU A 75 -23.18 25.12 -12.36
N GLN A 76 -22.29 25.21 -13.36
CA GLN A 76 -22.07 24.15 -14.37
C GLN A 76 -21.41 22.86 -13.84
N HIS A 77 -21.04 22.79 -12.55
CA HIS A 77 -20.34 21.65 -11.95
C HIS A 77 -20.89 21.23 -10.57
N MET A 78 -22.16 21.50 -10.27
CA MET A 78 -22.78 21.09 -9.01
C MET A 78 -23.71 19.87 -9.22
N ASP A 79 -23.63 18.90 -8.32
CA ASP A 79 -24.53 17.74 -8.30
C ASP A 79 -25.87 18.14 -7.67
N GLU A 80 -26.97 17.70 -8.26
CA GLU A 80 -28.29 17.80 -7.66
C GLU A 80 -28.46 16.72 -6.59
N LEU A 81 -28.95 17.12 -5.42
CA LEU A 81 -29.23 16.23 -4.30
C LEU A 81 -30.61 16.50 -3.72
N LYS A 82 -31.29 15.42 -3.37
CA LYS A 82 -32.49 15.43 -2.53
C LYS A 82 -32.08 14.98 -1.13
N ILE A 83 -32.18 15.91 -0.18
CA ILE A 83 -31.78 15.70 1.21
C ILE A 83 -33.05 15.63 2.05
N VAL A 84 -33.15 14.65 2.93
CA VAL A 84 -34.14 14.61 3.99
C VAL A 84 -33.41 14.65 5.32
N THR A 85 -33.69 15.66 6.13
CA THR A 85 -33.07 15.80 7.45
C THR A 85 -33.65 14.78 8.45
N VAL A 86 -32.98 14.60 9.59
CA VAL A 86 -33.50 13.79 10.72
C VAL A 86 -34.86 14.27 11.23
N ASN A 87 -35.15 15.57 11.07
CA ASN A 87 -36.45 16.17 11.41
C ASN A 87 -37.50 16.01 10.29
N SER A 88 -37.20 15.19 9.28
CA SER A 88 -38.06 14.91 8.12
C SER A 88 -38.32 16.12 7.21
N GLU A 89 -37.47 17.14 7.21
CA GLU A 89 -37.55 18.26 6.27
C GLU A 89 -36.87 17.90 4.93
N PRO A 90 -37.58 17.98 3.80
CA PRO A 90 -37.01 17.71 2.48
C PRO A 90 -36.40 18.98 1.87
N PHE A 91 -35.23 18.84 1.25
CA PHE A 91 -34.55 19.90 0.50
C PHE A 91 -34.11 19.37 -0.86
N ARG A 92 -34.36 20.14 -1.92
CA ARG A 92 -33.77 19.95 -3.25
C ARG A 92 -32.68 21.01 -3.46
N VAL A 93 -31.44 20.56 -3.52
CA VAL A 93 -30.28 21.46 -3.47
C VAL A 93 -29.22 21.09 -4.49
N LEU A 94 -28.42 22.08 -4.87
CA LEU A 94 -27.22 21.91 -5.66
C LEU A 94 -26.01 21.93 -4.73
N VAL A 95 -25.10 20.97 -4.89
CA VAL A 95 -23.93 20.78 -4.03
C VAL A 95 -22.67 20.67 -4.88
N GLN A 96 -21.58 21.30 -4.41
CA GLN A 96 -20.28 21.19 -5.07
C GLN A 96 -19.65 19.80 -4.78
N PRO A 97 -18.90 19.18 -5.71
CA PRO A 97 -18.28 17.88 -5.51
C PRO A 97 -17.50 17.84 -4.18
N ALA A 98 -17.81 16.85 -3.35
CA ALA A 98 -17.42 16.83 -1.94
C ALA A 98 -15.89 16.89 -1.75
N MET A 99 -15.44 17.68 -0.77
CA MET A 99 -14.11 17.49 -0.16
C MET A 99 -14.21 16.32 0.82
N SER A 100 -13.34 15.31 0.67
CA SER A 100 -13.28 14.18 1.60
C SER A 100 -13.00 14.67 3.03
N HIS A 101 -13.73 14.10 4.01
CA HIS A 101 -13.57 14.31 5.45
C HIS A 101 -14.11 15.62 6.07
N ALA A 102 -14.95 16.40 5.37
CA ALA A 102 -15.65 17.52 6.01
C ALA A 102 -16.80 17.02 6.93
N PRO A 103 -17.09 17.67 8.07
CA PRO A 103 -18.19 17.28 8.97
C PRO A 103 -19.60 17.56 8.40
N GLY A 104 -19.67 18.16 7.22
CA GLY A 104 -20.87 18.55 6.51
C GLY A 104 -20.53 19.21 5.18
N PHE A 105 -21.53 19.71 4.46
CA PHE A 105 -21.33 20.38 3.18
C PHE A 105 -22.27 21.56 2.99
N PHE A 106 -21.83 22.49 2.13
CA PHE A 106 -22.65 23.60 1.70
C PHE A 106 -23.51 23.22 0.50
N ALA A 107 -24.74 23.72 0.48
CA ALA A 107 -25.67 23.59 -0.62
C ALA A 107 -26.38 24.92 -0.90
N ILE A 108 -26.92 25.05 -2.10
CA ILE A 108 -27.79 26.16 -2.52
C ILE A 108 -29.11 25.58 -3.03
N GLY A 109 -30.19 26.37 -2.95
CA GLY A 109 -31.49 25.96 -3.47
C GLY A 109 -31.47 25.73 -4.97
N LYS A 110 -32.23 24.74 -5.45
CA LYS A 110 -32.50 24.56 -6.88
C LYS A 110 -33.59 25.51 -7.40
N ASP A 111 -34.58 25.81 -6.57
CA ASP A 111 -35.76 26.59 -6.92
C ASP A 111 -35.64 28.03 -6.40
N ASP A 112 -36.21 29.00 -7.12
CA ASP A 112 -36.19 30.44 -6.75
C ASP A 112 -36.91 30.72 -5.41
N ASP A 113 -37.76 29.80 -4.96
CA ASP A 113 -38.50 29.88 -3.68
C ASP A 113 -37.69 29.34 -2.48
N PHE A 114 -36.41 29.01 -2.65
CA PHE A 114 -35.60 28.45 -1.57
C PHE A 114 -35.33 29.50 -0.47
N PRO A 115 -35.58 29.20 0.82
CA PRO A 115 -35.61 30.20 1.89
C PRO A 115 -34.24 30.77 2.30
N PHE A 116 -33.15 30.20 1.80
CA PHE A 116 -31.78 30.52 2.20
C PHE A 116 -30.92 30.88 1.00
N GLU A 117 -30.03 31.86 1.15
CA GLU A 117 -29.00 32.15 0.14
C GLU A 117 -28.02 30.96 0.01
N ARG A 118 -27.71 30.35 1.15
CA ARG A 118 -26.87 29.15 1.24
C ARG A 118 -27.24 28.37 2.49
N ILE A 119 -27.14 27.05 2.45
CA ILE A 119 -27.37 26.19 3.61
C ILE A 119 -26.14 25.32 3.84
N PHE A 120 -25.79 25.07 5.10
CA PHE A 120 -24.77 24.10 5.48
C PHE A 120 -25.44 22.94 6.22
N PHE A 121 -25.33 21.73 5.70
CA PHE A 121 -25.84 20.52 6.36
C PHE A 121 -24.71 19.81 7.07
N TYR A 122 -24.93 19.41 8.33
CA TYR A 122 -24.04 18.46 8.99
C TYR A 122 -24.43 17.04 8.61
N HIS A 123 -23.43 16.16 8.37
CA HIS A 123 -23.71 14.79 7.96
C HIS A 123 -24.60 14.02 8.95
N HIS A 124 -24.41 14.24 10.25
CA HIS A 124 -25.23 13.61 11.30
C HIS A 124 -26.68 14.12 11.37
N GLY A 125 -26.96 15.28 10.76
CA GLY A 125 -28.31 15.84 10.65
C GLY A 125 -29.09 15.33 9.44
N ILE A 126 -28.46 14.55 8.56
CA ILE A 126 -29.08 14.04 7.33
C ILE A 126 -29.57 12.61 7.60
N ARG A 127 -30.85 12.37 7.33
CA ARG A 127 -31.45 11.03 7.41
C ARG A 127 -31.32 10.28 6.09
N LEU A 128 -31.48 10.99 4.97
CA LEU A 128 -31.46 10.42 3.64
C LEU A 128 -30.85 11.43 2.67
N GLN A 129 -30.00 10.93 1.77
CA GLN A 129 -29.41 11.71 0.69
C GLN A 129 -29.55 10.88 -0.60
N GLU A 130 -30.35 11.37 -1.53
CA GLU A 130 -30.61 10.74 -2.83
C GLU A 130 -29.97 11.59 -3.94
N LYS A 131 -29.20 10.95 -4.84
CA LYS A 131 -28.82 11.53 -6.12
C LYS A 131 -29.89 11.12 -7.15
N PRO A 132 -30.45 12.05 -7.94
CA PRO A 132 -31.33 11.65 -9.03
C PRO A 132 -30.54 10.81 -10.05
N GLU A 133 -31.10 9.67 -10.46
CA GLU A 133 -30.52 8.80 -11.47
C GLU A 133 -30.31 9.58 -12.76
N ARG A 134 -29.09 9.52 -13.33
CA ARG A 134 -28.78 10.20 -14.58
C ARG A 134 -29.44 9.40 -15.71
N LEU A 135 -30.12 10.11 -16.61
CA LEU A 135 -30.86 9.50 -17.73
C LEU A 135 -30.00 8.55 -18.57
N GLY A 136 -28.69 8.84 -18.70
CA GLY A 136 -27.73 7.95 -19.38
C GLY A 136 -27.56 6.60 -18.68
N ASP A 137 -27.53 6.57 -17.36
CA ASP A 137 -27.36 5.33 -16.58
C ASP A 137 -28.59 4.42 -16.74
N ILE A 138 -29.79 5.00 -16.75
CA ILE A 138 -31.05 4.29 -17.01
C ILE A 138 -31.05 3.68 -18.42
N LEU A 139 -30.51 4.40 -19.41
CA LEU A 139 -30.45 3.93 -20.80
C LEU A 139 -29.42 2.80 -21.00
N VAL A 140 -28.35 2.76 -20.20
CA VAL A 140 -27.37 1.66 -20.19
C VAL A 140 -27.92 0.44 -19.48
N ASP A 141 -28.55 0.62 -18.31
CA ASP A 141 -29.11 -0.47 -17.52
C ASP A 141 -30.27 -1.18 -18.24
N GLN A 142 -30.92 -0.51 -19.22
CA GLN A 142 -31.96 -1.10 -20.09
C GLN A 142 -31.42 -1.61 -21.44
N GLU A 143 -30.09 -1.64 -21.65
CA GLU A 143 -29.44 -2.04 -22.91
C GLU A 143 -29.88 -1.21 -24.14
N ILE A 144 -30.43 0.00 -23.92
CA ILE A 144 -30.87 0.89 -25.00
C ILE A 144 -29.65 1.54 -25.67
N ILE A 145 -28.64 1.92 -24.86
CA ILE A 145 -27.35 2.40 -25.35
C ILE A 145 -26.20 1.75 -24.55
N SER A 146 -25.03 1.59 -25.16
CA SER A 146 -23.87 1.07 -24.43
C SER A 146 -23.16 2.16 -23.62
N ALA A 147 -22.45 1.79 -22.55
CA ALA A 147 -21.61 2.71 -21.79
C ALA A 147 -20.55 3.40 -22.68
N GLU A 148 -20.03 2.69 -23.67
CA GLU A 148 -19.06 3.20 -24.65
C GLU A 148 -19.69 4.25 -25.59
N ASP A 149 -20.96 4.08 -25.98
CA ASP A 149 -21.70 5.08 -26.76
C ASP A 149 -21.93 6.38 -25.97
N ILE A 150 -22.14 6.29 -24.64
CA ILE A 150 -22.25 7.46 -23.76
C ILE A 150 -20.92 8.20 -23.68
N GLU A 151 -19.82 7.49 -23.45
CA GLU A 151 -18.49 8.11 -23.35
C GLU A 151 -18.12 8.85 -24.64
N GLN A 152 -18.37 8.24 -25.80
CA GLN A 152 -18.16 8.89 -27.10
C GLN A 152 -19.05 10.12 -27.30
N ALA A 153 -20.32 10.05 -26.85
CA ALA A 153 -21.24 11.18 -26.93
C ALA A 153 -20.86 12.32 -25.97
N ILE A 154 -20.29 12.01 -24.80
CA ILE A 154 -19.74 13.00 -23.85
C ILE A 154 -18.51 13.68 -24.48
N GLU A 155 -17.59 12.92 -25.07
CA GLU A 155 -16.42 13.48 -25.76
C GLU A 155 -16.82 14.43 -26.89
N GLN A 156 -17.84 14.08 -27.67
CA GLN A 156 -18.39 14.96 -28.72
C GLN A 156 -19.16 16.16 -28.16
N GLN A 157 -19.88 15.99 -27.05
CA GLN A 157 -20.56 17.10 -26.38
C GLN A 157 -19.55 18.14 -25.88
N MET A 158 -18.41 17.69 -25.35
CA MET A 158 -17.32 18.57 -24.92
C MET A 158 -16.72 19.39 -26.07
N GLN A 159 -16.84 18.91 -27.31
CA GLN A 159 -16.32 19.58 -28.51
C GLN A 159 -17.37 20.45 -29.22
N SER A 160 -18.66 20.10 -29.13
CA SER A 160 -19.73 20.70 -29.95
C SER A 160 -20.76 21.52 -29.16
N MET A 161 -20.78 21.43 -27.82
CA MET A 161 -21.81 22.03 -26.94
C MET A 161 -23.26 21.66 -27.31
N VAL A 162 -23.46 20.60 -28.10
CA VAL A 162 -24.78 20.05 -28.40
C VAL A 162 -25.23 19.16 -27.24
N PRO A 163 -26.50 19.21 -26.78
CA PRO A 163 -26.99 18.31 -25.75
C PRO A 163 -26.79 16.84 -26.12
N ILE A 164 -26.28 16.04 -25.19
CA ILE A 164 -25.93 14.62 -25.41
C ILE A 164 -27.05 13.79 -26.03
N GLY A 165 -28.30 14.06 -25.65
CA GLY A 165 -29.48 13.38 -26.21
C GLY A 165 -29.68 13.64 -27.71
N ASN A 166 -29.28 14.82 -28.22
CA ASN A 166 -29.34 15.12 -29.65
C ASN A 166 -28.19 14.44 -30.41
N ILE A 167 -27.01 14.36 -29.80
CA ILE A 167 -25.85 13.64 -30.36
C ILE A 167 -26.20 12.16 -30.51
N LEU A 168 -26.78 11.54 -29.48
CA LEU A 168 -27.19 10.14 -29.50
C LEU A 168 -28.34 9.87 -30.49
N LYS A 169 -29.26 10.83 -30.70
CA LYS A 169 -30.30 10.76 -31.74
C LYS A 169 -29.73 10.87 -33.14
N GLU A 170 -28.81 11.81 -33.39
CA GLU A 170 -28.15 11.99 -34.69
C GLU A 170 -27.30 10.77 -35.10
N GLN A 171 -26.72 10.07 -34.11
CA GLN A 171 -26.01 8.81 -34.31
C GLN A 171 -26.94 7.60 -34.50
N GLY A 172 -28.27 7.79 -34.43
CA GLY A 172 -29.27 6.73 -34.57
C GLY A 172 -29.32 5.76 -33.38
N LYS A 173 -28.73 6.13 -32.24
CA LYS A 173 -28.61 5.30 -31.03
C LYS A 173 -29.76 5.49 -30.05
N LEU A 174 -30.57 6.56 -30.21
CA LEU A 174 -31.73 6.85 -29.37
C LEU A 174 -32.96 7.19 -30.22
N LYS A 175 -34.14 6.61 -29.93
CA LYS A 175 -35.43 7.05 -30.50
C LYS A 175 -36.24 7.86 -29.50
N ASP A 176 -37.16 8.70 -29.99
CA ASP A 176 -38.05 9.49 -29.11
C ASP A 176 -38.88 8.61 -28.16
N THR A 177 -39.29 7.43 -28.60
CA THR A 177 -40.03 6.45 -27.78
C THR A 177 -39.24 5.88 -26.62
N ASP A 178 -37.91 5.78 -26.77
CA ASP A 178 -37.03 5.19 -25.76
C ASP A 178 -36.75 6.19 -24.62
N LEU A 179 -36.74 7.48 -24.97
CA LEU A 179 -36.62 8.60 -24.04
C LEU A 179 -37.89 8.75 -23.18
N ASP A 180 -39.08 8.64 -23.80
CA ASP A 180 -40.36 8.70 -23.10
C ASP A 180 -40.54 7.52 -22.13
N LEU A 181 -40.09 6.32 -22.52
CA LEU A 181 -40.08 5.13 -21.66
C LEU A 181 -39.13 5.29 -20.46
N ALA A 182 -37.91 5.80 -20.70
CA ALA A 182 -36.95 6.07 -19.64
C ALA A 182 -37.43 7.15 -18.65
N LEU A 183 -38.09 8.20 -19.15
CA LEU A 183 -38.70 9.25 -18.32
C LEU A 183 -39.89 8.73 -17.50
N ALA A 184 -40.72 7.83 -18.06
CA ALA A 184 -41.80 7.18 -17.32
C ALA A 184 -41.29 6.22 -16.24
N MET A 185 -40.16 5.53 -16.49
CA MET A 185 -39.51 4.66 -15.50
C MET A 185 -38.86 5.45 -14.37
N GLN A 186 -38.30 6.63 -14.66
CA GLN A 186 -37.77 7.54 -13.66
C GLN A 186 -38.85 8.03 -12.66
N GLN A 187 -40.10 8.16 -13.10
CA GLN A 187 -41.22 8.58 -12.24
C GLN A 187 -41.78 7.45 -11.36
N THR A 188 -41.60 6.18 -11.75
CA THR A 188 -42.14 5.02 -11.01
C THR A 188 -41.21 4.56 -9.87
N HIS A 189 -39.95 5.00 -9.83
CA HIS A 189 -38.99 4.66 -8.77
C HIS A 189 -39.12 5.52 -7.48
N GLU A 190 -39.93 6.59 -7.48
CA GLU A 190 -40.08 7.51 -6.33
C GLU A 190 -41.41 7.39 -5.55
N MET A 191 -42.33 6.50 -5.94
CA MET A 191 -43.70 6.50 -5.42
C MET A 191 -43.87 5.69 -4.13
N LYS A 192 -44.38 6.31 -3.05
CA LYS A 192 -44.82 5.58 -1.83
C LYS A 192 -46.10 4.80 -2.13
N LEU A 193 -46.52 3.89 -1.24
CA LEU A 193 -47.76 3.10 -1.42
C LEU A 193 -48.99 3.98 -1.71
N GLY A 194 -49.10 5.16 -1.08
CA GLY A 194 -50.17 6.11 -1.36
C GLY A 194 -50.13 6.67 -2.79
N ASP A 195 -48.93 7.02 -3.27
CA ASP A 195 -48.71 7.57 -4.60
C ASP A 195 -48.95 6.51 -5.70
N LEU A 196 -48.56 5.26 -5.45
CA LEU A 196 -48.83 4.12 -6.33
C LEU A 196 -50.33 3.82 -6.47
N LEU A 197 -51.10 3.97 -5.39
CA LEU A 197 -52.54 3.78 -5.41
C LEU A 197 -53.28 4.92 -6.14
N VAL A 198 -52.73 6.14 -6.10
CA VAL A 198 -53.25 7.29 -6.86
C VAL A 198 -52.90 7.17 -8.34
N ASP A 199 -51.68 6.77 -8.67
CA ASP A 199 -51.19 6.57 -10.04
C ASP A 199 -51.98 5.47 -10.79
N GLN A 200 -52.35 4.40 -10.08
CA GLN A 200 -53.23 3.35 -10.59
C GLN A 200 -54.73 3.74 -10.61
N ALA A 201 -55.06 5.00 -10.29
CA ALA A 201 -56.42 5.54 -10.17
C ALA A 201 -57.34 4.76 -9.22
N LEU A 202 -56.76 4.09 -8.20
CA LEU A 202 -57.49 3.30 -7.22
C LEU A 202 -58.01 4.14 -6.05
N VAL A 203 -57.32 5.24 -5.72
CA VAL A 203 -57.71 6.22 -4.69
C VAL A 203 -57.36 7.64 -5.16
N THR A 204 -57.95 8.67 -4.55
CA THR A 204 -57.63 10.08 -4.83
C THR A 204 -56.60 10.63 -3.85
N ASN A 205 -55.90 11.72 -4.21
CA ASN A 205 -55.00 12.44 -3.29
C ASN A 205 -55.71 12.87 -2.00
N GLU A 206 -56.99 13.25 -2.08
CA GLU A 206 -57.80 13.62 -0.92
C GLU A 206 -58.07 12.42 0.01
N ASP A 207 -58.24 11.21 -0.54
CA ASP A 207 -58.39 9.98 0.24
C ASP A 207 -57.10 9.61 0.99
N ILE A 208 -55.93 9.85 0.37
CA ILE A 208 -54.61 9.61 0.99
C ILE A 208 -54.37 10.60 2.13
N GLU A 209 -54.64 11.89 1.92
CA GLU A 209 -54.48 12.92 2.96
C GLU A 209 -55.35 12.62 4.18
N GLN A 210 -56.62 12.26 3.98
CA GLN A 210 -57.52 11.90 5.08
C GLN A 210 -57.06 10.63 5.83
N ALA A 211 -56.47 9.66 5.13
CA ALA A 211 -55.94 8.46 5.75
C ALA A 211 -54.64 8.72 6.54
N LEU A 212 -53.79 9.63 6.06
CA LEU A 212 -52.56 10.05 6.74
C LEU A 212 -52.84 10.86 8.02
N VAL A 213 -53.86 11.72 8.01
CA VAL A 213 -54.29 12.47 9.20
C VAL A 213 -54.75 11.52 10.31
N GLU A 214 -55.56 10.52 9.98
CA GLU A 214 -56.05 9.52 10.93
C GLU A 214 -54.93 8.59 11.44
N GLN A 215 -53.97 8.26 10.56
CA GLN A 215 -52.75 7.54 10.95
C GLN A 215 -51.91 8.35 11.95
N ALA A 216 -51.83 9.66 11.77
CA ALA A 216 -51.13 10.56 12.71
C ALA A 216 -51.88 10.74 14.04
N GLU A 217 -53.22 10.66 14.03
CA GLU A 217 -54.06 10.75 15.24
C GLU A 217 -54.00 9.48 16.09
N THR A 218 -54.03 8.29 15.47
CA THR A 218 -53.83 7.01 16.18
C THR A 218 -52.48 6.94 16.90
N LYS A 219 -51.43 7.54 16.29
CA LYS A 219 -50.08 7.68 16.86
C LYS A 219 -50.01 8.54 18.13
N LYS A 220 -50.94 9.50 18.31
CA LYS A 220 -51.01 10.36 19.50
C LYS A 220 -51.84 9.76 20.64
N GLY A 221 -52.69 8.76 20.35
CA GLY A 221 -53.61 8.14 21.30
C GLY A 221 -53.08 6.94 22.10
N GLY A 222 -51.89 6.43 21.78
CA GLY A 222 -51.31 5.25 22.44
C GLY A 222 -51.88 3.91 21.97
N GLU A 223 -52.64 3.87 20.86
CA GLU A 223 -53.07 2.63 20.20
C GLU A 223 -52.03 2.16 19.16
N GLU A 224 -52.06 0.87 18.78
CA GLU A 224 -51.19 0.30 17.73
C GLU A 224 -51.35 1.05 16.40
N GLU A 225 -50.21 1.45 15.80
CA GLU A 225 -50.16 2.21 14.55
C GLU A 225 -50.77 1.38 13.41
N LYS A 226 -51.95 1.79 12.93
CA LYS A 226 -52.61 1.12 11.80
C LYS A 226 -51.90 1.51 10.49
N PRO A 227 -51.49 0.54 9.65
CA PRO A 227 -50.89 0.83 8.36
C PRO A 227 -51.86 1.59 7.43
N LEU A 228 -51.33 2.50 6.61
CA LEU A 228 -52.12 3.33 5.68
C LEU A 228 -53.07 2.50 4.80
N GLY A 229 -52.60 1.35 4.28
CA GLY A 229 -53.43 0.43 3.50
C GLY A 229 -54.63 -0.15 4.27
N HIS A 230 -54.48 -0.40 5.57
CA HIS A 230 -55.58 -0.86 6.43
C HIS A 230 -56.62 0.23 6.67
N ILE A 231 -56.19 1.49 6.83
CA ILE A 231 -57.08 2.64 6.99
C ILE A 231 -57.90 2.84 5.70
N LEU A 232 -57.24 2.79 4.54
CA LEU A 232 -57.90 2.91 3.23
C LEU A 232 -58.87 1.75 2.95
N MET A 233 -58.56 0.52 3.37
CA MET A 233 -59.49 -0.62 3.31
C MET A 233 -60.71 -0.43 4.22
N SER A 234 -60.50 0.04 5.45
CA SER A 234 -61.59 0.23 6.42
C SER A 234 -62.61 1.30 5.97
N LYS A 235 -62.17 2.26 5.14
CA LYS A 235 -63.01 3.27 4.50
C LYS A 235 -63.65 2.80 3.18
N GLY A 236 -63.40 1.55 2.77
CA GLY A 236 -63.94 0.96 1.55
C GLY A 236 -63.37 1.54 0.25
N LYS A 237 -62.19 2.17 0.31
CA LYS A 237 -61.58 2.89 -0.81
C LYS A 237 -60.70 2.00 -1.70
N VAL A 238 -60.15 0.91 -1.15
CA VAL A 238 -59.33 -0.09 -1.86
C VAL A 238 -59.62 -1.49 -1.34
N LYS A 239 -59.42 -2.51 -2.17
CA LYS A 239 -59.53 -3.92 -1.79
C LYS A 239 -58.16 -4.52 -1.47
N ASP A 240 -58.16 -5.64 -0.76
CA ASP A 240 -56.95 -6.38 -0.41
C ASP A 240 -56.16 -6.85 -1.66
N SER A 241 -56.85 -7.11 -2.78
CA SER A 241 -56.24 -7.40 -4.08
C SER A 241 -55.42 -6.23 -4.64
N ASP A 242 -55.89 -5.01 -4.41
CA ASP A 242 -55.35 -3.79 -5.03
C ASP A 242 -54.11 -3.29 -4.27
N ILE A 243 -54.09 -3.53 -2.95
CA ILE A 243 -52.91 -3.33 -2.11
C ILE A 243 -51.85 -4.38 -2.44
N ASN A 244 -52.25 -5.64 -2.65
CA ASN A 244 -51.31 -6.70 -3.01
C ASN A 244 -50.66 -6.48 -4.40
N SER A 245 -51.39 -5.94 -5.38
CA SER A 245 -50.79 -5.57 -6.68
C SER A 245 -49.81 -4.39 -6.57
N ALA A 246 -50.14 -3.38 -5.75
CA ALA A 246 -49.23 -2.26 -5.49
C ALA A 246 -47.97 -2.72 -4.70
N LEU A 247 -48.12 -3.66 -3.76
CA LEU A 247 -47.01 -4.25 -3.01
C LEU A 247 -46.14 -5.21 -3.84
N GLN A 248 -46.70 -5.88 -4.86
CA GLN A 248 -45.93 -6.74 -5.78
C GLN A 248 -44.89 -5.95 -6.58
N VAL A 249 -45.19 -4.69 -6.93
CA VAL A 249 -44.24 -3.77 -7.58
C VAL A 249 -43.10 -3.40 -6.63
N GLN A 250 -43.37 -3.33 -5.32
CA GLN A 250 -42.39 -3.04 -4.27
C GLN A 250 -41.55 -4.27 -3.85
N ASN A 251 -42.04 -5.50 -4.08
CA ASN A 251 -41.50 -6.75 -3.50
C ASN A 251 -40.56 -7.58 -4.40
N ARG A 252 -39.92 -7.01 -5.42
CA ARG A 252 -38.92 -7.74 -6.25
C ARG A 252 -37.68 -8.27 -5.48
N ARG A 253 -37.56 -8.06 -4.16
CA ARG A 253 -36.37 -8.37 -3.35
C ARG A 253 -36.58 -9.27 -2.13
N LYS A 254 -37.72 -9.97 -1.97
CA LYS A 254 -37.94 -10.93 -0.85
C LYS A 254 -38.41 -12.30 -1.35
N MET A 255 -37.51 -13.12 -1.88
CA MET A 255 -37.75 -14.54 -2.12
C MET A 255 -36.78 -15.34 -1.26
N ARG A 256 -37.23 -16.42 -0.62
CA ARG A 256 -36.37 -17.20 0.28
C ARG A 256 -35.43 -18.08 -0.54
N LEU A 257 -34.19 -18.29 -0.08
CA LEU A 257 -33.18 -19.08 -0.79
C LEU A 257 -33.68 -20.47 -1.22
N GLY A 258 -34.47 -21.13 -0.37
CA GLY A 258 -35.07 -22.43 -0.69
C GLY A 258 -36.02 -22.39 -1.89
N GLU A 259 -36.85 -21.36 -1.99
CA GLU A 259 -37.77 -21.18 -3.11
C GLU A 259 -37.02 -20.89 -4.42
N LEU A 260 -35.91 -20.13 -4.32
CA LEU A 260 -35.03 -19.83 -5.45
C LEU A 260 -34.37 -21.10 -5.99
N LEU A 261 -33.91 -21.98 -5.11
CA LEU A 261 -33.27 -23.24 -5.51
C LEU A 261 -34.28 -24.25 -6.10
N ILE A 262 -35.53 -24.26 -5.62
CA ILE A 262 -36.62 -25.04 -6.23
C ILE A 262 -36.94 -24.51 -7.63
N GLU A 263 -37.08 -23.18 -7.78
CA GLU A 263 -37.35 -22.54 -9.09
C GLU A 263 -36.23 -22.80 -10.10
N ALA A 264 -34.98 -22.88 -9.63
CA ALA A 264 -33.81 -23.23 -10.43
C ALA A 264 -33.74 -24.73 -10.78
N GLY A 265 -34.61 -25.57 -10.20
CA GLY A 265 -34.60 -27.02 -10.38
C GLY A 265 -33.41 -27.74 -9.74
N LEU A 266 -32.78 -27.11 -8.75
CA LEU A 266 -31.59 -27.64 -8.07
C LEU A 266 -31.93 -28.50 -6.85
N ILE A 267 -33.09 -28.25 -6.22
CA ILE A 267 -33.60 -29.02 -5.07
C ILE A 267 -35.10 -29.26 -5.25
N ASP A 268 -35.64 -30.28 -4.57
CA ASP A 268 -37.08 -30.48 -4.46
C ASP A 268 -37.65 -30.02 -3.10
N ASP A 269 -38.98 -30.13 -2.92
CA ASP A 269 -39.64 -29.76 -1.66
C ASP A 269 -39.16 -30.63 -0.47
N ASN A 270 -38.76 -31.88 -0.70
CA ASN A 270 -38.26 -32.77 0.35
C ASN A 270 -36.85 -32.37 0.80
N ASP A 271 -35.99 -32.01 -0.14
CA ASP A 271 -34.64 -31.51 0.12
C ASP A 271 -34.70 -30.20 0.90
N LEU A 272 -35.64 -29.31 0.55
CA LEU A 272 -35.88 -28.08 1.30
C LEU A 272 -36.40 -28.36 2.72
N GLN A 273 -37.33 -29.30 2.87
CA GLN A 273 -37.86 -29.71 4.16
C GLN A 273 -36.75 -30.29 5.06
N TYR A 274 -35.90 -31.15 4.51
CA TYR A 274 -34.72 -31.69 5.19
C TYR A 274 -33.77 -30.58 5.65
N ALA A 275 -33.44 -29.63 4.76
CA ALA A 275 -32.57 -28.51 5.11
C ALA A 275 -33.16 -27.61 6.20
N LEU A 276 -34.48 -27.41 6.21
CA LEU A 276 -35.20 -26.65 7.26
C LEU A 276 -35.22 -27.38 8.61
N GLU A 277 -35.30 -28.71 8.60
CA GLU A 277 -35.23 -29.52 9.83
C GLU A 277 -33.81 -29.52 10.42
N GLU A 278 -32.79 -29.73 9.59
CA GLU A 278 -31.38 -29.63 9.99
C GLU A 278 -31.02 -28.20 10.45
N GLN A 279 -31.58 -27.16 9.84
CA GLN A 279 -31.39 -25.78 10.26
C GLN A 279 -31.85 -25.54 11.70
N LYS A 280 -32.97 -26.16 12.13
CA LYS A 280 -33.46 -26.04 13.51
C LYS A 280 -32.52 -26.70 14.52
N VAL A 281 -31.76 -27.71 14.10
CA VAL A 281 -30.85 -28.47 14.95
C VAL A 281 -29.47 -27.81 15.01
N ARG A 282 -28.93 -27.38 13.86
CA ARG A 282 -27.55 -26.86 13.73
C ARG A 282 -27.44 -25.35 13.75
N GLY A 283 -28.51 -24.61 13.48
CA GLY A 283 -28.50 -23.14 13.41
C GLY A 283 -27.74 -22.56 12.20
N GLN A 284 -27.38 -23.38 11.21
CA GLN A 284 -26.66 -22.96 10.00
C GLN A 284 -27.60 -22.36 8.93
N ARG A 285 -27.05 -21.69 7.92
CA ARG A 285 -27.85 -21.19 6.79
C ARG A 285 -28.26 -22.36 5.88
N ILE A 286 -29.46 -22.29 5.28
CA ILE A 286 -30.00 -23.36 4.40
C ILE A 286 -29.02 -23.70 3.26
N GLY A 287 -28.39 -22.70 2.65
CA GLY A 287 -27.39 -22.92 1.60
C GLY A 287 -26.16 -23.72 2.07
N GLU A 288 -25.68 -23.47 3.29
CA GLU A 288 -24.55 -24.22 3.87
C GLU A 288 -24.92 -25.68 4.16
N ILE A 289 -26.14 -25.91 4.63
CA ILE A 289 -26.65 -27.26 4.90
C ILE A 289 -26.72 -28.06 3.60
N LEU A 290 -27.33 -27.48 2.55
CA LEU A 290 -27.47 -28.12 1.24
C LEU A 290 -26.13 -28.40 0.55
N LEU A 291 -25.12 -27.53 0.75
CA LEU A 291 -23.75 -27.77 0.30
C LEU A 291 -23.09 -28.91 1.10
N SER A 292 -23.23 -28.91 2.43
CA SER A 292 -22.61 -29.91 3.31
C SER A 292 -23.22 -31.32 3.17
N SER A 293 -24.48 -31.40 2.75
CA SER A 293 -25.18 -32.65 2.45
C SER A 293 -25.00 -33.08 0.98
N GLU A 294 -24.16 -32.39 0.21
CA GLU A 294 -23.88 -32.66 -1.21
C GLU A 294 -25.13 -32.66 -2.11
N VAL A 295 -26.19 -31.96 -1.71
CA VAL A 295 -27.44 -31.86 -2.48
C VAL A 295 -27.27 -30.87 -3.63
N ILE A 296 -26.51 -29.80 -3.41
CA ILE A 296 -26.12 -28.83 -4.45
C ILE A 296 -24.61 -28.61 -4.39
N THR A 297 -24.01 -28.21 -5.52
CA THR A 297 -22.63 -27.75 -5.56
C THR A 297 -22.54 -26.23 -5.42
N GLU A 298 -21.36 -25.74 -5.05
CA GLU A 298 -21.10 -24.30 -4.92
C GLU A 298 -21.26 -23.55 -6.26
N ASP A 299 -20.88 -24.19 -7.37
CA ASP A 299 -21.07 -23.64 -8.72
C ASP A 299 -22.56 -23.55 -9.11
N GLN A 300 -23.36 -24.54 -8.72
CA GLN A 300 -24.81 -24.53 -8.94
C GLN A 300 -25.49 -23.42 -8.14
N LEU A 301 -25.10 -23.27 -6.87
CA LEU A 301 -25.60 -22.21 -6.00
C LEU A 301 -25.22 -20.81 -6.55
N LEU A 302 -23.95 -20.63 -6.90
CA LEU A 302 -23.43 -19.38 -7.47
C LEU A 302 -24.18 -19.00 -8.75
N SER A 303 -24.36 -19.95 -9.67
CA SER A 303 -25.09 -19.74 -10.93
C SER A 303 -26.56 -19.37 -10.70
N ALA A 304 -27.23 -20.05 -9.76
CA ALA A 304 -28.62 -19.75 -9.42
C ALA A 304 -28.78 -18.33 -8.84
N LEU A 305 -27.88 -17.93 -7.94
CA LEU A 305 -27.87 -16.59 -7.36
C LEU A 305 -27.54 -15.52 -8.42
N ALA A 306 -26.48 -15.72 -9.21
CA ALA A 306 -26.08 -14.79 -10.26
C ALA A 306 -27.21 -14.54 -11.28
N LYS A 307 -27.88 -15.61 -11.72
CA LYS A 307 -29.00 -15.51 -12.66
C LYS A 307 -30.21 -14.77 -12.08
N LYS A 308 -30.54 -15.00 -10.80
CA LYS A 308 -31.69 -14.37 -10.16
C LYS A 308 -31.44 -12.89 -9.87
N PHE A 309 -30.28 -12.57 -9.29
CA PHE A 309 -29.91 -11.22 -8.89
C PHE A 309 -29.27 -10.40 -10.01
N ARG A 310 -29.02 -11.02 -11.17
CA ARG A 310 -28.38 -10.40 -12.35
C ARG A 310 -27.01 -9.80 -12.01
N LEU A 311 -26.26 -10.50 -11.17
CA LEU A 311 -24.93 -10.09 -10.75
C LEU A 311 -23.86 -10.84 -11.56
N PRO A 312 -22.78 -10.16 -11.98
CA PRO A 312 -21.64 -10.83 -12.60
C PRO A 312 -20.95 -11.76 -11.60
N THR A 313 -20.42 -12.88 -12.08
CA THR A 313 -19.60 -13.80 -11.29
C THR A 313 -18.13 -13.58 -11.57
N LEU A 314 -17.28 -13.69 -10.55
CA LEU A 314 -15.84 -13.56 -10.66
C LEU A 314 -15.14 -14.74 -9.97
N ASP A 315 -14.02 -15.19 -10.52
CA ASP A 315 -13.10 -16.08 -9.82
C ASP A 315 -12.01 -15.24 -9.13
N LEU A 316 -11.94 -15.28 -7.80
CA LEU A 316 -10.97 -14.51 -7.04
C LEU A 316 -9.54 -15.05 -7.15
N ASP A 317 -9.36 -16.30 -7.51
CA ASP A 317 -8.03 -16.91 -7.59
C ASP A 317 -7.29 -16.51 -8.88
N GLU A 318 -8.03 -16.05 -9.90
CA GLU A 318 -7.50 -15.59 -11.19
C GLU A 318 -7.46 -14.05 -11.32
N TYR A 319 -7.98 -13.31 -10.33
CA TYR A 319 -8.13 -11.85 -10.40
C TYR A 319 -7.07 -11.11 -9.58
N GLU A 320 -6.43 -10.10 -10.19
CA GLU A 320 -5.49 -9.22 -9.47
C GLU A 320 -6.24 -8.18 -8.64
N ILE A 321 -6.26 -8.37 -7.32
CA ILE A 321 -6.91 -7.46 -6.37
C ILE A 321 -6.13 -6.14 -6.25
N ASN A 322 -6.83 -5.02 -6.39
CA ASN A 322 -6.29 -3.68 -6.14
C ASN A 322 -6.19 -3.43 -4.61
N PRO A 323 -4.97 -3.28 -4.05
CA PRO A 323 -4.81 -3.10 -2.62
C PRO A 323 -5.50 -1.86 -2.06
N MET A 324 -5.72 -0.82 -2.90
CA MET A 324 -6.36 0.42 -2.48
C MET A 324 -7.83 0.20 -2.07
N ALA A 325 -8.51 -0.76 -2.69
CA ALA A 325 -9.91 -1.07 -2.39
C ALA A 325 -10.10 -1.47 -0.92
N SER A 326 -9.21 -2.33 -0.41
CA SER A 326 -9.20 -2.73 1.01
C SER A 326 -8.97 -1.56 1.96
N VAL A 327 -8.00 -0.70 1.64
CA VAL A 327 -7.60 0.44 2.47
C VAL A 327 -8.71 1.49 2.57
N GLU A 328 -9.41 1.76 1.48
CA GLU A 328 -10.49 2.75 1.44
C GLU A 328 -11.73 2.33 2.24
N ILE A 329 -12.10 1.04 2.17
CA ILE A 329 -13.23 0.51 2.94
C ILE A 329 -12.87 0.39 4.42
N GLY A 330 -11.67 -0.11 4.70
CA GLY A 330 -11.16 -0.34 6.06
C GLY A 330 -11.75 -1.57 6.74
N ARG A 331 -10.93 -2.17 7.62
CA ARG A 331 -11.15 -3.44 8.30
C ARG A 331 -12.53 -3.64 8.91
N GLU A 332 -12.99 -2.68 9.70
CA GLU A 332 -14.24 -2.79 10.46
C GLU A 332 -15.45 -3.12 9.57
N ILE A 333 -15.47 -2.56 8.36
CA ILE A 333 -16.54 -2.78 7.38
C ILE A 333 -16.36 -4.12 6.66
N ILE A 334 -15.13 -4.48 6.32
CA ILE A 334 -14.80 -5.76 5.69
C ILE A 334 -15.18 -6.93 6.61
N GLU A 335 -14.82 -6.85 7.90
CA GLU A 335 -15.18 -7.85 8.91
C GLU A 335 -16.69 -7.89 9.16
N ARG A 336 -17.31 -6.73 9.35
CA ARG A 336 -18.75 -6.64 9.67
C ARG A 336 -19.62 -7.22 8.57
N TYR A 337 -19.30 -6.94 7.31
CA TYR A 337 -20.11 -7.37 6.18
C TYR A 337 -19.59 -8.63 5.48
N GLN A 338 -18.44 -9.16 5.88
CA GLN A 338 -17.83 -10.37 5.31
C GLN A 338 -17.69 -10.27 3.78
N ILE A 339 -17.06 -9.19 3.32
CA ILE A 339 -16.85 -8.89 1.89
C ILE A 339 -15.36 -8.74 1.58
N VAL A 340 -14.97 -8.97 0.33
CA VAL A 340 -13.60 -8.71 -0.14
C VAL A 340 -13.62 -7.57 -1.16
N PRO A 341 -13.01 -6.41 -0.87
CA PRO A 341 -12.90 -5.32 -1.83
C PRO A 341 -11.87 -5.67 -2.90
N ILE A 342 -12.26 -5.72 -4.16
CA ILE A 342 -11.40 -6.24 -5.23
C ILE A 342 -10.84 -5.15 -6.14
N ASP A 343 -11.58 -4.07 -6.36
CA ASP A 343 -11.13 -2.95 -7.18
C ASP A 343 -11.71 -1.61 -6.73
N SER A 344 -11.04 -0.52 -7.06
CA SER A 344 -11.46 0.83 -6.72
C SER A 344 -10.91 1.86 -7.72
N ASP A 345 -11.80 2.72 -8.21
CA ASP A 345 -11.48 3.88 -9.05
C ASP A 345 -11.97 5.20 -8.40
N ARG A 346 -12.02 6.31 -9.13
CA ARG A 346 -12.44 7.63 -8.59
C ARG A 346 -13.93 7.73 -8.26
N HIS A 347 -14.78 6.98 -8.93
CA HIS A 347 -16.24 7.05 -8.88
C HIS A 347 -16.90 5.76 -8.42
N SER A 348 -16.20 4.63 -8.51
CA SER A 348 -16.72 3.30 -8.27
C SER A 348 -15.79 2.44 -7.42
N LEU A 349 -16.38 1.47 -6.72
CA LEU A 349 -15.71 0.51 -5.85
C LEU A 349 -16.36 -0.85 -6.07
N THR A 350 -15.57 -1.86 -6.41
CA THR A 350 -16.09 -3.20 -6.66
C THR A 350 -15.82 -4.10 -5.45
N ILE A 351 -16.88 -4.73 -4.95
CA ILE A 351 -16.82 -5.67 -3.83
C ILE A 351 -17.24 -7.06 -4.27
N ALA A 352 -16.55 -8.07 -3.76
CA ALA A 352 -16.87 -9.47 -3.91
C ALA A 352 -17.67 -9.98 -2.70
N LEU A 353 -18.75 -10.69 -2.97
CA LEU A 353 -19.66 -11.28 -1.98
C LEU A 353 -20.07 -12.70 -2.37
N SER A 354 -20.43 -13.51 -1.38
CA SER A 354 -20.92 -14.88 -1.58
C SER A 354 -22.44 -14.99 -1.42
N ASP A 355 -23.06 -14.04 -0.72
CA ASP A 355 -24.50 -13.99 -0.48
C ASP A 355 -25.02 -12.55 -0.72
N PRO A 356 -25.75 -12.31 -1.82
CA PRO A 356 -26.25 -10.97 -2.17
C PRO A 356 -27.48 -10.56 -1.34
N MET A 357 -27.99 -11.42 -0.48
CA MET A 357 -29.20 -11.17 0.31
C MET A 357 -28.91 -10.38 1.60
N GLY A 358 -27.64 -10.17 1.96
CA GLY A 358 -27.17 -9.44 3.16
C GLY A 358 -27.03 -7.92 2.97
N LEU A 359 -28.06 -7.29 2.43
CA LEU A 359 -28.06 -5.97 1.76
C LEU A 359 -27.76 -4.70 2.63
N GLU A 360 -27.23 -4.82 3.84
CA GLU A 360 -26.87 -3.65 4.68
C GLU A 360 -25.49 -3.05 4.32
N ALA A 361 -24.65 -3.80 3.59
CA ALA A 361 -23.29 -3.40 3.26
C ALA A 361 -23.21 -2.20 2.32
N TYR A 362 -24.11 -2.11 1.34
CA TYR A 362 -24.06 -1.14 0.25
C TYR A 362 -24.15 0.30 0.71
N ASP A 363 -25.18 0.60 1.50
CA ASP A 363 -25.41 1.96 1.99
C ASP A 363 -24.26 2.40 2.90
N GLY A 364 -23.74 1.50 3.75
CA GLY A 364 -22.61 1.79 4.63
C GLY A 364 -21.30 2.05 3.88
N ILE A 365 -20.99 1.24 2.88
CA ILE A 365 -19.76 1.36 2.07
C ILE A 365 -19.84 2.58 1.15
N SER A 366 -20.97 2.76 0.47
CA SER A 366 -21.23 3.92 -0.40
C SER A 366 -21.17 5.21 0.40
N PHE A 367 -21.78 5.24 1.59
CA PHE A 367 -21.74 6.40 2.49
C PHE A 367 -20.32 6.74 2.95
N LYS A 368 -19.51 5.75 3.34
CA LYS A 368 -18.14 5.99 3.81
C LYS A 368 -17.19 6.41 2.68
N THR A 369 -17.30 5.77 1.53
CA THR A 369 -16.36 5.98 0.40
C THR A 369 -16.78 7.11 -0.53
N GLY A 370 -18.06 7.46 -0.56
CA GLY A 370 -18.65 8.40 -1.52
C GLY A 370 -18.69 7.87 -2.96
N LYS A 371 -18.43 6.58 -3.16
CA LYS A 371 -18.34 5.90 -4.47
C LYS A 371 -19.54 5.01 -4.73
N LYS A 372 -19.86 4.79 -6.00
CA LYS A 372 -20.84 3.79 -6.43
C LYS A 372 -20.27 2.41 -6.17
N VAL A 373 -21.01 1.58 -5.43
CA VAL A 373 -20.55 0.22 -5.11
C VAL A 373 -21.08 -0.74 -6.17
N HIS A 374 -20.16 -1.49 -6.79
CA HIS A 374 -20.48 -2.58 -7.72
C HIS A 374 -20.25 -3.92 -7.05
N GLU A 375 -21.11 -4.88 -7.40
CA GLU A 375 -21.18 -6.18 -6.76
C GLU A 375 -20.77 -7.27 -7.74
N VAL A 376 -19.88 -8.14 -7.29
CA VAL A 376 -19.61 -9.40 -7.98
C VAL A 376 -19.84 -10.58 -7.05
N LEU A 377 -20.44 -11.63 -7.59
CA LEU A 377 -20.65 -12.89 -6.86
C LEU A 377 -19.44 -13.81 -7.04
N VAL A 378 -19.01 -14.40 -5.94
CA VAL A 378 -17.85 -15.31 -5.89
C VAL A 378 -18.21 -16.55 -5.08
N LYS A 379 -17.40 -17.61 -5.21
CA LYS A 379 -17.57 -18.81 -4.37
C LYS A 379 -17.33 -18.45 -2.89
N THR A 380 -18.10 -19.06 -2.00
CA THR A 380 -17.97 -18.88 -0.54
C THR A 380 -16.60 -19.35 -0.05
N THR A 381 -16.09 -20.45 -0.60
CA THR A 381 -14.75 -20.98 -0.31
C THR A 381 -13.64 -19.98 -0.63
N GLN A 382 -13.69 -19.39 -1.83
CA GLN A 382 -12.75 -18.37 -2.29
C GLN A 382 -12.84 -17.12 -1.43
N LEU A 383 -14.05 -16.62 -1.19
CA LEU A 383 -14.26 -15.43 -0.38
C LEU A 383 -13.69 -15.59 1.03
N LYS A 384 -13.96 -16.73 1.70
CA LYS A 384 -13.41 -16.99 3.05
C LYS A 384 -11.88 -17.03 3.05
N SER A 385 -11.27 -17.72 2.09
CA SER A 385 -9.81 -17.82 1.96
C SER A 385 -9.15 -16.45 1.77
N HIS A 386 -9.67 -15.63 0.86
CA HIS A 386 -9.15 -14.28 0.60
C HIS A 386 -9.44 -13.30 1.75
N LEU A 387 -10.61 -13.41 2.38
CA LEU A 387 -10.95 -12.62 3.56
C LEU A 387 -10.03 -12.93 4.75
N GLU A 388 -9.77 -14.21 5.04
CA GLU A 388 -8.83 -14.61 6.08
C GLU A 388 -7.42 -14.08 5.84
N LYS A 389 -6.91 -14.17 4.60
CA LYS A 389 -5.62 -13.59 4.21
C LYS A 389 -5.58 -12.08 4.43
N LEU A 390 -6.60 -11.36 3.96
CA LEU A 390 -6.69 -9.90 4.08
C LEU A 390 -6.75 -9.46 5.55
N LEU A 391 -7.54 -10.14 6.39
CA LEU A 391 -7.64 -9.84 7.81
C LEU A 391 -6.38 -10.21 8.59
N GLN A 392 -5.71 -11.31 8.26
CA GLN A 392 -4.42 -11.66 8.85
C GLN A 392 -3.34 -10.61 8.52
N GLU A 393 -3.36 -10.06 7.31
CA GLU A 393 -2.46 -8.98 6.93
C GLU A 393 -2.69 -7.70 7.75
N GLU A 394 -3.95 -7.32 8.01
CA GLU A 394 -4.34 -6.11 8.76
C GLU A 394 -4.23 -6.24 10.29
N ILE A 395 -4.49 -7.41 10.90
CA ILE A 395 -4.32 -7.63 12.36
C ILE A 395 -2.90 -7.30 12.81
N ILE A 396 -1.91 -7.68 12.00
CA ILE A 396 -0.50 -7.40 12.28
C ILE A 396 -0.18 -5.91 12.06
N GLU A 397 -0.98 -5.16 11.28
CA GLU A 397 -0.80 -3.71 11.09
C GLU A 397 -1.20 -2.90 12.33
N GLU A 398 -2.21 -3.33 13.10
CA GLU A 398 -2.73 -2.63 14.30
C GLU A 398 -1.94 -2.95 15.59
N ASP A 399 -1.43 -4.18 15.75
CA ASP A 399 -0.64 -4.57 16.94
C ASP A 399 0.80 -4.01 16.94
N LEU A 400 1.28 -3.48 15.81
CA LEU A 400 2.62 -2.91 15.66
C LEU A 400 2.54 -1.41 15.42
N SER A 401 2.66 -0.63 16.51
CA SER A 401 2.91 0.81 16.44
C SER A 401 4.15 1.06 15.57
N CYS A 402 3.96 1.70 14.42
CA CYS A 402 5.06 2.09 13.54
C CYS A 402 5.27 3.58 13.63
N GLU A 403 6.49 3.95 13.95
CA GLU A 403 6.89 5.34 14.07
C GLU A 403 7.97 5.60 13.03
N PHE A 404 7.66 6.48 12.07
CA PHE A 404 8.66 7.01 11.15
C PHE A 404 9.34 8.18 11.84
N LEU A 405 10.64 8.04 12.13
CA LEU A 405 11.41 9.07 12.83
C LEU A 405 11.97 10.07 11.83
N GLN A 406 11.82 11.37 12.09
CA GLN A 406 12.49 12.41 11.31
C GLN A 406 13.83 12.77 11.96
N LYS A 407 14.80 13.21 11.15
CA LYS A 407 16.16 13.52 11.63
C LYS A 407 16.24 14.65 12.66
N GLU A 408 15.24 15.52 12.70
CA GLU A 408 15.17 16.63 13.66
C GLU A 408 14.84 16.14 15.09
N ASP A 409 14.36 14.90 15.24
CA ASP A 409 13.95 14.31 16.54
C ASP A 409 15.09 13.59 17.29
N MET A 410 16.31 13.59 16.74
CA MET A 410 17.45 12.79 17.24
C MET A 410 18.50 13.61 18.02
N GLU A 411 18.37 14.93 18.09
CA GLU A 411 19.28 15.82 18.84
C GLU A 411 18.49 16.58 19.94
N GLU A 412 18.86 16.31 21.20
CA GLU A 412 18.51 16.96 22.47
C GLU A 412 17.41 16.36 23.37
N ASP A 413 17.80 16.12 24.64
CA ASP A 413 16.98 15.82 25.82
C ASP A 413 16.09 17.03 26.21
N GLU A 414 15.10 17.38 25.39
CA GLU A 414 14.02 18.30 25.76
C GLU A 414 12.73 17.50 26.07
N PRO A 415 11.96 17.88 27.11
CA PRO A 415 10.74 17.17 27.46
C PRO A 415 9.70 17.34 26.37
N PHE A 416 9.35 16.19 25.78
CA PHE A 416 8.20 15.89 24.93
C PHE A 416 7.00 16.81 25.21
N ASN A 417 6.78 17.81 24.35
CA ASN A 417 5.48 18.44 24.21
C ASN A 417 4.73 17.70 23.10
N GLU A 418 3.63 17.08 23.51
CA GLU A 418 2.70 16.27 22.72
C GLU A 418 2.32 16.91 21.37
N LEU A 419 2.58 16.15 20.30
CA LEU A 419 1.59 15.78 19.27
C LEU A 419 0.65 16.87 18.74
N GLU A 420 1.04 17.55 17.67
CA GLU A 420 0.10 18.00 16.65
C GLU A 420 0.78 17.93 15.27
N MET A 421 0.73 16.76 14.59
CA MET A 421 0.54 16.64 13.11
C MET A 421 0.73 15.24 12.50
N THR A 422 1.13 14.20 13.25
CA THR A 422 1.35 12.86 12.66
C THR A 422 0.23 11.84 12.94
N GLN A 423 -0.47 11.90 14.07
CA GLN A 423 -1.60 10.99 14.35
C GLN A 423 -2.84 11.27 13.47
N SER A 424 -3.04 12.50 12.99
CA SER A 424 -4.12 12.83 12.06
C SER A 424 -3.83 12.46 10.59
N ALA A 425 -2.65 11.87 10.31
CA ALA A 425 -2.26 11.42 8.98
C ALA A 425 -2.44 9.91 8.74
N GLU A 426 -2.62 9.10 9.78
CA GLU A 426 -2.81 7.64 9.65
C GLU A 426 -4.14 7.26 8.99
N ASP A 427 -5.14 8.14 9.02
CA ASP A 427 -6.44 7.92 8.36
C ASP A 427 -6.37 8.04 6.82
N LYS A 428 -5.33 8.66 6.24
CA LYS A 428 -5.24 8.87 4.79
C LYS A 428 -4.87 7.56 4.07
N PRO A 429 -5.67 7.09 3.09
CA PRO A 429 -5.42 5.82 2.39
C PRO A 429 -4.01 5.68 1.79
N ILE A 430 -3.44 6.78 1.30
CA ILE A 430 -2.08 6.77 0.74
C ILE A 430 -0.99 6.47 1.78
N VAL A 431 -1.18 6.92 3.03
CA VAL A 431 -0.21 6.68 4.10
C VAL A 431 -0.19 5.20 4.45
N ARG A 432 -1.38 4.61 4.62
CA ARG A 432 -1.54 3.17 4.85
C ARG A 432 -0.96 2.33 3.72
N LEU A 433 -1.20 2.71 2.46
CA LEU A 433 -0.60 2.03 1.31
C LEU A 433 0.93 2.05 1.36
N VAL A 434 1.56 3.21 1.52
CA VAL A 434 3.04 3.31 1.52
C VAL A 434 3.64 2.53 2.69
N ASN A 435 3.03 2.59 3.87
CA ASN A 435 3.47 1.80 5.03
C ASN A 435 3.40 0.30 4.73
N ARG A 436 2.31 -0.16 4.13
CA ARG A 436 2.12 -1.57 3.73
C ARG A 436 3.18 -2.01 2.71
N LEU A 437 3.49 -1.19 1.71
CA LEU A 437 4.54 -1.48 0.72
C LEU A 437 5.93 -1.67 1.39
N ILE A 438 6.28 -0.80 2.34
CA ILE A 438 7.57 -0.88 3.03
C ILE A 438 7.63 -2.12 3.93
N ARG A 439 6.58 -2.36 4.74
CA ARG A 439 6.48 -3.52 5.63
C ARG A 439 6.51 -4.84 4.87
N ASN A 440 5.81 -4.94 3.73
CA ASN A 440 5.84 -6.13 2.90
C ASN A 440 7.25 -6.45 2.40
N GLY A 441 8.04 -5.43 2.04
CA GLY A 441 9.45 -5.61 1.71
C GLY A 441 10.28 -6.14 2.88
N LEU A 442 10.08 -5.61 4.10
CA LEU A 442 10.77 -6.07 5.30
C LEU A 442 10.40 -7.51 5.69
N ARG A 443 9.10 -7.87 5.66
CA ARG A 443 8.63 -9.24 5.92
C ARG A 443 9.25 -10.25 4.97
N LYS A 444 9.40 -9.88 3.70
CA LYS A 444 10.06 -10.70 2.66
C LYS A 444 11.59 -10.67 2.75
N LYS A 445 12.15 -10.01 3.77
CA LYS A 445 13.60 -9.82 3.96
C LYS A 445 14.28 -9.27 2.70
N ALA A 446 13.61 -8.36 2.01
CA ALA A 446 14.13 -7.75 0.80
C ALA A 446 15.30 -6.81 1.10
N SER A 447 16.36 -6.84 0.28
CA SER A 447 17.45 -5.87 0.37
C SER A 447 17.09 -4.51 -0.23
N ASP A 448 16.22 -4.52 -1.23
CA ASP A 448 15.79 -3.32 -1.96
C ASP A 448 14.30 -3.43 -2.29
N ILE A 449 13.56 -2.35 -2.08
CA ILE A 449 12.16 -2.18 -2.48
C ILE A 449 12.13 -1.22 -3.67
N HIS A 450 11.61 -1.69 -4.80
CA HIS A 450 11.56 -0.97 -6.07
C HIS A 450 10.13 -0.56 -6.40
N ILE A 451 9.91 0.73 -6.63
CA ILE A 451 8.63 1.29 -7.09
C ILE A 451 8.88 1.95 -8.44
N LEU A 452 8.48 1.25 -9.51
CA LEU A 452 8.88 1.55 -10.87
C LEU A 452 7.67 2.01 -11.70
N PRO A 453 7.56 3.31 -12.03
CA PRO A 453 6.52 3.78 -12.93
C PRO A 453 6.73 3.27 -14.35
N GLN A 454 5.67 2.70 -14.94
CA GLN A 454 5.57 2.36 -16.35
C GLN A 454 4.46 3.19 -17.03
N ALA A 455 4.25 2.97 -18.33
CA ALA A 455 3.28 3.73 -19.13
C ALA A 455 1.85 3.64 -18.59
N LYS A 456 1.39 2.45 -18.18
CA LYS A 456 0.00 2.20 -17.75
C LYS A 456 -0.16 1.80 -16.29
N LYS A 457 0.94 1.48 -15.60
CA LYS A 457 0.92 0.93 -14.23
C LYS A 457 2.16 1.32 -13.45
N ILE A 458 2.16 1.02 -12.16
CA ILE A 458 3.34 1.03 -11.30
C ILE A 458 3.70 -0.43 -11.03
N THR A 459 4.93 -0.81 -11.32
CA THR A 459 5.47 -2.13 -10.99
C THR A 459 6.16 -2.03 -9.64
N LEU A 460 5.65 -2.77 -8.66
CA LEU A 460 6.32 -3.02 -7.40
C LEU A 460 7.24 -4.23 -7.56
N ALA A 461 8.47 -4.15 -7.07
CA ALA A 461 9.37 -5.29 -7.07
C ALA A 461 10.26 -5.29 -5.82
N TYR A 462 10.61 -6.48 -5.34
CA TYR A 462 11.46 -6.66 -4.16
C TYR A 462 12.70 -7.45 -4.54
N ARG A 463 13.87 -6.98 -4.10
CA ARG A 463 15.10 -7.75 -4.25
C ARG A 463 15.26 -8.72 -3.09
N GLN A 464 15.07 -10.00 -3.34
CA GLN A 464 15.21 -11.07 -2.36
C GLN A 464 16.37 -11.98 -2.76
N ASN A 465 17.33 -12.22 -1.86
CA ASN A 465 18.51 -13.06 -2.13
C ASN A 465 19.27 -12.68 -3.43
N GLY A 466 19.25 -11.39 -3.78
CA GLY A 466 19.89 -10.85 -4.99
C GLY A 466 19.01 -10.84 -6.25
N GLU A 467 17.91 -11.58 -6.28
CA GLU A 467 16.96 -11.61 -7.41
C GLU A 467 15.87 -10.55 -7.26
N LEU A 468 15.52 -9.90 -8.36
CA LEU A 468 14.42 -8.93 -8.38
C LEU A 468 13.12 -9.65 -8.74
N ILE A 469 12.20 -9.72 -7.78
CA ILE A 469 10.91 -10.39 -7.93
C ILE A 469 9.84 -9.30 -8.07
N ALA A 470 9.19 -9.24 -9.24
CA ALA A 470 8.10 -8.30 -9.49
C ALA A 470 6.80 -8.83 -8.87
N GLU A 471 6.00 -7.91 -8.34
CA GLU A 471 4.72 -8.17 -7.67
C GLU A 471 3.57 -7.41 -8.33
N SER A 472 2.41 -7.44 -7.66
CA SER A 472 1.16 -6.77 -8.03
C SER A 472 1.38 -5.37 -8.60
N ALA A 473 0.68 -5.09 -9.68
CA ALA A 473 0.64 -3.77 -10.28
C ALA A 473 -0.24 -2.82 -9.46
N LEU A 474 0.19 -1.56 -9.30
CA LEU A 474 -0.66 -0.50 -8.77
C LEU A 474 -1.11 0.42 -9.90
N ASP A 475 -2.29 1.04 -9.74
CA ASP A 475 -2.78 2.05 -10.67
C ASP A 475 -1.76 3.19 -10.81
N LYS A 476 -1.49 3.55 -12.07
CA LYS A 476 -0.63 4.66 -12.45
C LYS A 476 -1.01 5.97 -11.79
N SER A 477 -2.30 6.20 -11.54
CA SER A 477 -2.84 7.43 -10.94
C SER A 477 -2.28 7.71 -9.53
N LEU A 478 -1.86 6.65 -8.81
CA LEU A 478 -1.33 6.73 -7.45
C LEU A 478 0.13 7.17 -7.39
N HIS A 479 0.85 7.11 -8.52
CA HIS A 479 2.31 7.27 -8.56
C HIS A 479 2.78 8.58 -7.93
N ARG A 480 2.10 9.69 -8.26
CA ARG A 480 2.45 11.02 -7.74
C ARG A 480 2.30 11.11 -6.22
N GLN A 481 1.26 10.46 -5.69
CA GLN A 481 0.97 10.46 -4.25
C GLN A 481 1.97 9.57 -3.48
N ILE A 482 2.31 8.41 -4.05
CA ILE A 482 3.34 7.51 -3.50
C ILE A 482 4.71 8.20 -3.49
N SER A 483 5.12 8.83 -4.61
CA SER A 483 6.39 9.55 -4.70
C SER A 483 6.46 10.69 -3.68
N ALA A 484 5.42 11.53 -3.61
CA ALA A 484 5.38 12.62 -2.65
C ALA A 484 5.49 12.13 -1.20
N ARG A 485 4.78 11.06 -0.83
CA ARG A 485 4.84 10.50 0.53
C ARG A 485 6.24 9.98 0.86
N ILE A 486 6.87 9.23 -0.04
CA ILE A 486 8.23 8.70 0.19
C ILE A 486 9.24 9.85 0.29
N LYS A 487 9.12 10.88 -0.55
CA LYS A 487 9.98 12.07 -0.48
C LYS A 487 9.85 12.81 0.85
N ILE A 488 8.62 13.02 1.34
CA ILE A 488 8.36 13.60 2.67
C ILE A 488 9.08 12.78 3.74
N LEU A 489 8.84 11.47 3.75
CA LEU A 489 9.42 10.57 4.75
C LEU A 489 10.96 10.50 4.69
N SER A 490 11.55 10.85 3.55
CA SER A 490 12.99 10.77 3.31
C SER A 490 13.72 12.12 3.37
N GLY A 491 12.99 13.21 3.68
CA GLY A 491 13.52 14.58 3.71
C GLY A 491 13.91 15.14 2.33
N MET A 492 13.25 14.71 1.25
CA MET A 492 13.51 15.15 -0.13
C MET A 492 12.56 16.27 -0.58
N ASP A 493 12.95 17.02 -1.62
CA ASP A 493 12.10 18.07 -2.20
C ASP A 493 11.02 17.48 -3.11
N ILE A 494 9.76 17.66 -2.70
CA ILE A 494 8.56 17.18 -3.40
C ILE A 494 8.34 17.93 -4.72
N SER A 495 8.72 19.21 -4.76
CA SER A 495 8.48 20.11 -5.88
C SER A 495 9.41 19.84 -7.06
N GLU A 496 10.64 19.39 -6.79
CA GLU A 496 11.60 19.02 -7.82
C GLU A 496 11.40 17.55 -8.24
N GLN A 497 11.13 17.32 -9.53
CA GLN A 497 10.85 15.99 -10.11
C GLN A 497 11.72 15.67 -11.32
N ARG A 498 12.64 16.58 -11.68
CA ARG A 498 13.46 16.53 -12.90
C ARG A 498 14.92 16.19 -12.62
N LEU A 499 15.32 16.19 -11.34
CA LEU A 499 16.67 15.85 -10.90
C LEU A 499 16.64 14.62 -10.00
N PRO A 500 17.68 13.75 -10.07
CA PRO A 500 17.86 12.70 -9.08
C PRO A 500 17.96 13.26 -7.66
N GLN A 501 17.38 12.57 -6.69
CA GLN A 501 17.42 12.91 -5.27
C GLN A 501 17.72 11.67 -4.43
N ASP A 502 18.51 11.85 -3.39
CA ASP A 502 18.79 10.84 -2.36
C ASP A 502 18.24 11.34 -1.02
N GLY A 503 17.75 10.43 -0.20
CA GLY A 503 17.30 10.70 1.16
C GLY A 503 17.49 9.49 2.05
N ARG A 504 17.12 9.65 3.33
CA ARG A 504 17.16 8.58 4.32
C ARG A 504 15.84 8.52 5.06
N LEU A 505 15.40 7.30 5.33
CA LEU A 505 14.14 7.00 6.01
C LEU A 505 14.48 6.09 7.20
N ILE A 506 13.98 6.40 8.39
CA ILE A 506 14.11 5.52 9.56
C ILE A 506 12.71 5.05 9.94
N LEU A 507 12.55 3.73 10.05
CA LEU A 507 11.31 3.08 10.48
C LEU A 507 11.57 2.31 11.76
N ARG A 508 10.78 2.60 12.79
CA ARG A 508 10.74 1.80 14.01
C ARG A 508 9.53 0.90 13.98
N GLU A 509 9.76 -0.41 14.06
CA GLU A 509 8.73 -1.44 14.10
C GLU A 509 8.94 -2.30 15.37
N GLY A 510 8.13 -2.05 16.40
CA GLY A 510 8.30 -2.66 17.72
C GLY A 510 9.65 -2.33 18.36
N LYS A 511 10.52 -3.34 18.52
CA LYS A 511 11.89 -3.20 19.06
C LYS A 511 12.96 -3.04 17.99
N HIS A 512 12.62 -3.16 16.72
CA HIS A 512 13.58 -3.13 15.63
C HIS A 512 13.55 -1.77 14.96
N THR A 513 14.73 -1.26 14.66
CA THR A 513 14.91 0.00 13.94
C THR A 513 15.55 -0.31 12.60
N TYR A 514 14.81 -0.06 11.54
CA TYR A 514 15.26 -0.20 10.17
C TYR A 514 15.64 1.17 9.62
N GLU A 515 16.84 1.28 9.04
CA GLU A 515 17.24 2.46 8.29
C GLU A 515 17.18 2.13 6.80
N PHE A 516 16.74 3.08 5.99
CA PHE A 516 16.66 2.92 4.56
C PHE A 516 17.38 4.07 3.88
N ARG A 517 18.15 3.73 2.84
CA ARG A 517 18.62 4.70 1.87
C ARG A 517 17.62 4.76 0.72
N VAL A 518 17.10 5.95 0.44
CA VAL A 518 16.07 6.15 -0.57
C VAL A 518 16.66 6.92 -1.74
N SER A 519 16.52 6.39 -2.95
CA SER A 519 16.93 7.03 -4.19
C SER A 519 15.70 7.28 -5.06
N CYS A 520 15.59 8.48 -5.61
CA CYS A 520 14.54 8.93 -6.50
C CYS A 520 15.17 9.40 -7.81
N ILE A 521 14.84 8.77 -8.93
CA ILE A 521 15.38 9.10 -10.25
C ILE A 521 14.23 9.44 -11.22
N PRO A 522 14.26 10.60 -11.89
CA PRO A 522 13.31 10.93 -12.95
C PRO A 522 13.35 9.91 -14.10
N ASN A 523 12.20 9.43 -14.51
CA ASN A 523 12.03 8.54 -15.67
C ASN A 523 10.87 9.09 -16.54
N THR A 524 10.81 8.68 -17.81
CA THR A 524 9.81 9.09 -18.82
C THR A 524 8.37 8.99 -18.32
N PHE A 525 8.08 8.03 -17.45
CA PHE A 525 6.74 7.81 -16.92
C PHE A 525 6.53 8.41 -15.52
N GLY A 526 7.50 9.11 -14.95
CA GLY A 526 7.50 9.59 -13.57
C GLY A 526 8.73 9.10 -12.81
N GLU A 527 8.85 9.46 -11.55
CA GLU A 527 10.01 9.14 -10.72
C GLU A 527 10.08 7.66 -10.30
N SER A 528 11.18 7.00 -10.61
CA SER A 528 11.51 5.67 -10.09
C SER A 528 12.08 5.80 -8.68
N LEU A 529 11.54 5.05 -7.73
CA LEU A 529 11.96 5.08 -6.33
C LEU A 529 12.55 3.73 -5.94
N VAL A 530 13.68 3.75 -5.25
CA VAL A 530 14.33 2.56 -4.69
C VAL A 530 14.67 2.82 -3.22
N LEU A 531 14.15 1.98 -2.33
CA LEU A 531 14.45 2.02 -0.91
C LEU A 531 15.34 0.82 -0.59
N ARG A 532 16.61 1.06 -0.29
CA ARG A 532 17.54 0.04 0.17
C ARG A 532 17.44 -0.10 1.67
N VAL A 533 17.15 -1.31 2.15
CA VAL A 533 17.15 -1.63 3.58
C VAL A 533 18.60 -1.72 4.04
N LEU A 534 18.96 -0.93 5.05
CA LEU A 534 20.22 -1.04 5.77
C LEU A 534 19.97 -1.87 7.03
N SER A 535 20.54 -3.07 7.09
CA SER A 535 20.46 -3.89 8.30
C SER A 535 21.50 -3.38 9.30
N LYS A 536 21.06 -2.87 10.45
CA LYS A 536 21.96 -2.56 11.58
C LYS A 536 22.57 -3.81 12.22
N GLU A 537 22.03 -5.00 11.90
CA GLU A 537 22.53 -6.30 12.37
C GLU A 537 23.69 -6.82 11.50
N ALA A 538 24.76 -6.02 11.38
CA ALA A 538 25.95 -6.39 10.60
C ALA A 538 27.12 -6.89 11.44
N ALA A 539 26.95 -7.06 12.75
CA ALA A 539 27.94 -7.71 13.61
C ALA A 539 27.89 -9.23 13.38
N VAL A 540 28.54 -9.66 12.30
CA VAL A 540 28.79 -11.06 12.00
C VAL A 540 30.06 -11.46 12.74
N ASP A 541 29.99 -12.48 13.60
CA ASP A 541 31.18 -12.99 14.27
C ASP A 541 32.13 -13.60 13.24
N LEU A 542 33.44 -13.47 13.47
CA LEU A 542 34.47 -13.98 12.55
C LEU A 542 34.27 -15.48 12.23
N ASP A 543 33.84 -16.25 13.23
CA ASP A 543 33.59 -17.69 13.13
C ASP A 543 32.39 -18.02 12.21
N THR A 544 31.52 -17.05 11.95
CA THR A 544 30.30 -17.23 11.13
C THR A 544 30.50 -16.83 9.66
N LEU A 545 31.68 -16.32 9.28
CA LEU A 545 32.00 -15.95 7.88
C LEU A 545 32.08 -17.15 6.92
N GLY A 546 32.25 -18.37 7.46
CA GLY A 546 32.45 -19.57 6.62
C GLY A 546 33.88 -19.70 6.08
N LEU A 547 34.87 -19.17 6.80
CA LEU A 547 36.28 -19.39 6.48
C LEU A 547 36.71 -20.82 6.83
N ARG A 548 37.70 -21.35 6.09
CA ARG A 548 38.36 -22.62 6.41
C ARG A 548 39.10 -22.45 7.74
N GLU A 549 39.19 -23.50 8.55
CA GLU A 549 39.81 -23.40 9.88
C GLU A 549 41.24 -22.82 9.84
N ASP A 550 42.05 -23.26 8.87
CA ASP A 550 43.43 -22.77 8.74
C ASP A 550 43.49 -21.30 8.30
N ASP A 551 42.60 -20.88 7.40
CA ASP A 551 42.50 -19.48 6.95
C ASP A 551 42.01 -18.57 8.06
N MET A 552 41.04 -19.02 8.85
CA MET A 552 40.54 -18.31 10.03
C MET A 552 41.62 -18.13 11.08
N LYS A 553 42.46 -19.16 11.33
CA LYS A 553 43.63 -19.05 12.21
C LYS A 553 44.63 -18.03 11.68
N GLN A 554 44.94 -18.07 10.38
CA GLN A 554 45.87 -17.13 9.75
C GLN A 554 45.34 -15.68 9.82
N LEU A 555 44.08 -15.44 9.48
CA LEU A 555 43.44 -14.13 9.58
C LEU A 555 43.41 -13.61 11.03
N SER A 556 43.10 -14.48 11.99
CA SER A 556 43.13 -14.16 13.43
C SER A 556 44.52 -13.79 13.94
N VAL A 557 45.57 -14.36 13.35
CA VAL A 557 46.96 -13.99 13.65
C VAL A 557 47.32 -12.64 12.99
N MET A 558 46.90 -12.43 11.73
CA MET A 558 47.15 -11.17 11.02
C MET A 558 46.45 -9.98 11.67
N ALA A 559 45.20 -10.15 12.11
CA ALA A 559 44.40 -9.10 12.75
C ALA A 559 45.00 -8.61 14.08
N ARG A 560 45.92 -9.38 14.68
CA ARG A 560 46.66 -9.02 15.91
C ARG A 560 48.11 -8.60 15.65
N LYS A 561 48.51 -8.44 14.39
CA LYS A 561 49.83 -7.89 14.06
C LYS A 561 49.86 -6.42 14.45
N PRO A 562 51.02 -5.90 14.91
CA PRO A 562 51.15 -4.49 15.26
C PRO A 562 51.01 -3.58 14.04
N PHE A 563 51.40 -4.05 12.85
CA PHE A 563 51.31 -3.28 11.63
C PHE A 563 51.20 -4.17 10.39
N GLY A 564 50.82 -3.54 9.28
CA GLY A 564 50.71 -4.16 7.97
C GLY A 564 49.33 -3.96 7.36
N LEU A 565 49.14 -4.40 6.12
CA LEU A 565 47.94 -4.16 5.34
C LEU A 565 47.20 -5.47 5.07
N ILE A 566 45.91 -5.53 5.43
CA ILE A 566 44.98 -6.59 5.06
C ILE A 566 43.93 -6.00 4.12
N LEU A 567 43.73 -6.65 2.97
CA LEU A 567 42.78 -6.22 1.97
C LEU A 567 41.65 -7.23 1.81
N VAL A 568 40.42 -6.73 1.78
CA VAL A 568 39.25 -7.51 1.37
C VAL A 568 38.78 -7.00 0.02
N THR A 569 38.73 -7.87 -0.99
CA THR A 569 38.44 -7.48 -2.37
C THR A 569 37.30 -8.28 -2.97
N GLY A 570 36.68 -7.72 -4.00
CA GLY A 570 35.54 -8.31 -4.67
C GLY A 570 34.61 -7.26 -5.29
N PRO A 571 33.66 -7.68 -6.15
CA PRO A 571 32.69 -6.79 -6.74
C PRO A 571 31.75 -6.17 -5.69
N THR A 572 30.90 -5.23 -6.11
CA THR A 572 29.86 -4.68 -5.24
C THR A 572 28.91 -5.79 -4.76
N GLY A 573 28.52 -5.77 -3.48
CA GLY A 573 27.64 -6.78 -2.90
C GLY A 573 28.30 -8.13 -2.58
N SER A 574 29.63 -8.23 -2.65
CA SER A 574 30.38 -9.44 -2.27
C SER A 574 30.58 -9.64 -0.77
N GLY A 575 30.07 -8.73 0.08
CA GLY A 575 30.18 -8.83 1.55
C GLY A 575 31.48 -8.27 2.16
N LYS A 576 32.25 -7.45 1.42
CA LYS A 576 33.56 -6.92 1.90
C LYS A 576 33.46 -6.20 3.24
N SER A 577 32.49 -5.30 3.38
CA SER A 577 32.29 -4.55 4.62
C SER A 577 31.93 -5.47 5.78
N THR A 578 31.12 -6.50 5.53
CA THR A 578 30.78 -7.53 6.52
C THR A 578 32.02 -8.28 7.01
N THR A 579 32.91 -8.69 6.10
CA THR A 579 34.18 -9.34 6.46
C THR A 579 35.09 -8.39 7.24
N LEU A 580 35.21 -7.12 6.83
CA LEU A 580 36.01 -6.13 7.56
C LEU A 580 35.47 -5.86 8.96
N PHE A 581 34.16 -5.74 9.11
CA PHE A 581 33.52 -5.55 10.41
C PHE A 581 33.68 -6.77 11.31
N ALA A 582 33.57 -7.99 10.76
CA ALA A 582 33.84 -9.22 11.53
C ALA A 582 35.29 -9.26 12.05
N VAL A 583 36.26 -8.85 11.22
CA VAL A 583 37.67 -8.74 11.63
C VAL A 583 37.83 -7.67 12.71
N LEU A 584 37.28 -6.47 12.53
CA LEU A 584 37.34 -5.38 13.52
C LEU A 584 36.68 -5.78 14.85
N ASN A 585 35.50 -6.38 14.81
CA ASN A 585 34.79 -6.84 16.01
C ASN A 585 35.61 -7.88 16.78
N SER A 586 36.33 -8.77 16.07
CA SER A 586 37.20 -9.76 16.70
C SER A 586 38.38 -9.16 17.48
N ILE A 587 38.74 -7.91 17.22
CA ILE A 587 39.85 -7.19 17.88
C ILE A 587 39.41 -5.94 18.65
N ALA A 588 38.12 -5.62 18.66
CA ALA A 588 37.56 -4.44 19.31
C ALA A 588 37.75 -4.43 20.85
N HIS A 589 37.94 -5.61 21.45
CA HIS A 589 38.21 -5.75 22.89
C HIS A 589 39.67 -5.49 23.28
N LEU A 590 40.57 -5.38 22.31
CA LEU A 590 41.97 -5.07 22.58
C LEU A 590 42.08 -3.61 23.05
N PRO A 591 43.06 -3.29 23.92
CA PRO A 591 43.32 -1.91 24.33
C PRO A 591 44.06 -1.15 23.20
N ALA A 592 43.40 -0.98 22.06
CA ALA A 592 43.93 -0.38 20.84
C ALA A 592 43.02 0.76 20.39
N HIS A 593 43.62 1.84 19.89
CA HIS A 593 42.88 2.95 19.30
C HIS A 593 42.49 2.61 17.86
N ILE A 594 41.22 2.29 17.66
CA ILE A 594 40.64 1.92 16.36
C ILE A 594 39.97 3.14 15.74
N LEU A 595 40.39 3.52 14.53
CA LEU A 595 39.77 4.59 13.73
C LEU A 595 39.29 4.03 12.38
N THR A 596 38.08 4.37 11.96
CA THR A 596 37.55 4.01 10.63
C THR A 596 37.23 5.24 9.80
N ILE A 597 37.36 5.13 8.48
CA ILE A 597 37.02 6.16 7.50
C ILE A 597 36.09 5.53 6.45
N GLU A 598 34.83 5.95 6.38
CA GLU A 598 33.78 5.26 5.62
C GLU A 598 32.92 6.22 4.79
N ASP A 599 32.29 5.74 3.71
CA ASP A 599 31.41 6.53 2.83
C ASP A 599 30.18 5.72 2.37
N PRO A 600 29.10 5.62 3.16
CA PRO A 600 28.90 6.12 4.54
C PRO A 600 29.33 5.11 5.62
N VAL A 601 29.19 5.48 6.89
CA VAL A 601 29.25 4.53 8.00
C VAL A 601 28.00 3.64 7.96
N GLU A 602 28.19 2.33 7.82
CA GLU A 602 27.09 1.36 7.60
C GLU A 602 26.50 0.81 8.92
N SER A 603 27.35 0.56 9.92
CA SER A 603 26.95 0.07 11.24
C SER A 603 27.92 0.52 12.33
N GLU A 604 27.42 0.66 13.56
CA GLU A 604 28.24 0.99 14.72
C GLU A 604 29.15 -0.18 15.11
N ILE A 605 30.43 0.10 15.30
CA ILE A 605 31.41 -0.85 15.82
C ILE A 605 31.76 -0.44 17.25
N PRO A 606 31.40 -1.25 18.27
CA PRO A 606 31.70 -0.92 19.65
C PRO A 606 33.20 -0.66 19.86
N GLY A 607 33.53 0.49 20.45
CA GLY A 607 34.90 0.87 20.76
C GLY A 607 35.73 1.43 19.60
N ALA A 608 35.18 1.49 18.37
CA ALA A 608 35.84 2.14 17.25
C ALA A 608 35.35 3.58 17.07
N ASN A 609 36.28 4.48 16.75
CA ASN A 609 35.95 5.85 16.36
C ASN A 609 35.70 5.89 14.84
N GLN A 610 34.44 5.99 14.42
CA GLN A 610 34.06 5.92 13.01
C GLN A 610 33.86 7.31 12.39
N ILE A 611 34.57 7.60 11.30
CA ILE A 611 34.55 8.89 10.62
C ILE A 611 33.91 8.74 9.24
N GLN A 612 32.85 9.50 8.98
CA GLN A 612 32.21 9.52 7.66
C GLN A 612 32.88 10.54 6.72
N VAL A 613 33.03 10.16 5.46
CA VAL A 613 33.45 11.03 4.37
C VAL A 613 32.35 12.04 4.05
N HIS A 614 32.74 13.31 3.90
CA HIS A 614 31.83 14.39 3.50
C HIS A 614 32.43 15.18 2.33
N GLN A 615 32.16 14.70 1.10
CA GLN A 615 32.70 15.30 -0.12
C GLN A 615 32.32 16.78 -0.30
N LYS A 616 31.08 17.17 0.07
CA LYS A 616 30.57 18.55 -0.07
C LYS A 616 31.40 19.61 0.68
N ILE A 617 32.03 19.23 1.80
CA ILE A 617 32.89 20.11 2.60
C ILE A 617 34.38 19.78 2.40
N GLY A 618 34.72 18.96 1.41
CA GLY A 618 36.08 18.55 1.08
C GLY A 618 36.73 17.64 2.12
N MET A 619 35.94 16.88 2.88
CA MET A 619 36.41 15.87 3.83
C MET A 619 36.50 14.50 3.13
N THR A 620 37.52 14.33 2.28
CA THR A 620 37.78 13.12 1.46
C THR A 620 38.57 12.06 2.22
N PHE A 621 38.60 10.81 1.73
CA PHE A 621 39.39 9.71 2.30
C PHE A 621 40.84 10.10 2.59
N ALA A 622 41.60 10.52 1.57
CA ALA A 622 42.99 10.94 1.73
C ALA A 622 43.18 12.07 2.76
N ARG A 623 42.27 13.05 2.79
CA ARG A 623 42.36 14.17 3.75
C ARG A 623 42.11 13.71 5.18
N ILE A 624 41.10 12.87 5.40
CA ILE A 624 40.81 12.32 6.74
C ILE A 624 41.98 11.46 7.19
N LEU A 625 42.47 10.57 6.33
CA LEU A 625 43.56 9.64 6.65
C LEU A 625 44.83 10.36 7.11
N ARG A 626 45.25 11.43 6.41
CA ARG A 626 46.39 12.26 6.85
C ARG A 626 46.22 12.88 8.23
N ASN A 627 44.99 13.21 8.61
CA ASN A 627 44.71 13.77 9.92
C ASN A 627 44.69 12.66 10.97
N VAL A 628 44.02 11.53 10.68
CA VAL A 628 43.92 10.33 11.53
C VAL A 628 45.29 9.83 11.96
N LEU A 629 46.32 9.87 11.11
CA LEU A 629 47.68 9.48 11.49
C LEU A 629 48.30 10.34 12.62
N ARG A 630 47.72 11.51 12.94
CA ARG A 630 48.12 12.35 14.08
C ARG A 630 47.28 12.13 15.33
N HIS A 631 46.31 11.22 15.28
CA HIS A 631 45.46 10.87 16.42
C HIS A 631 45.99 9.67 17.22
N ASP A 632 47.23 9.23 16.98
CA ASP A 632 47.83 8.06 17.63
C ASP A 632 46.96 6.78 17.49
N PRO A 633 46.53 6.40 16.26
CA PRO A 633 45.82 5.14 16.04
C PRO A 633 46.76 3.94 16.11
N ASP A 634 46.24 2.80 16.56
CA ASP A 634 46.88 1.50 16.39
C ASP A 634 46.36 0.78 15.13
N ILE A 635 45.04 0.90 14.90
CA ILE A 635 44.33 0.21 13.82
C ILE A 635 43.53 1.24 13.03
N ILE A 636 43.70 1.22 11.71
CA ILE A 636 42.98 2.12 10.80
C ILE A 636 42.24 1.28 9.75
N MET A 637 40.93 1.48 9.64
CA MET A 637 40.13 0.94 8.55
C MET A 637 39.74 2.04 7.56
N ILE A 638 40.01 1.81 6.28
CA ILE A 638 39.57 2.69 5.20
C ILE A 638 38.55 1.91 4.38
N GLY A 639 37.33 2.44 4.24
CA GLY A 639 36.24 1.77 3.53
C GLY A 639 36.65 1.26 2.15
N GLU A 640 37.44 2.05 1.41
CA GLU A 640 38.01 1.65 0.12
C GLU A 640 39.21 2.51 -0.30
N MET A 641 40.13 1.94 -1.08
CA MET A 641 41.23 2.66 -1.72
C MET A 641 40.95 2.87 -3.21
N ARG A 642 40.25 3.95 -3.57
CA ARG A 642 39.89 4.22 -4.98
C ARG A 642 41.00 4.89 -5.80
N ASP A 643 41.76 5.75 -5.17
CA ASP A 643 42.74 6.63 -5.80
C ASP A 643 44.17 6.36 -5.31
N SER A 644 45.15 6.84 -6.09
CA SER A 644 46.57 6.68 -5.81
C SER A 644 46.99 7.33 -4.50
N GLU A 645 46.42 8.50 -4.19
CA GLU A 645 46.76 9.29 -3.01
C GLU A 645 46.39 8.54 -1.73
N THR A 646 45.17 8.00 -1.65
CA THR A 646 44.70 7.21 -0.52
C THR A 646 45.49 5.91 -0.38
N ALA A 647 45.80 5.25 -1.49
CA ALA A 647 46.60 4.02 -1.49
C ALA A 647 48.04 4.24 -1.01
N GLU A 648 48.67 5.34 -1.44
CA GLU A 648 50.03 5.73 -1.03
C GLU A 648 50.10 5.97 0.47
N ILE A 649 49.22 6.84 1.00
CA ILE A 649 49.17 7.14 2.44
C ILE A 649 48.84 5.89 3.25
N GLY A 650 47.93 5.03 2.76
CA GLY A 650 47.57 3.78 3.43
C GLY A 650 48.73 2.79 3.53
N ILE A 651 49.53 2.65 2.46
CA ILE A 651 50.71 1.78 2.46
C ILE A 651 51.83 2.37 3.32
N GLU A 652 52.05 3.69 3.29
CA GLU A 652 52.98 4.35 4.20
C GLU A 652 52.57 4.16 5.68
N ALA A 653 51.28 4.28 5.99
CA ALA A 653 50.74 4.02 7.33
C ALA A 653 51.02 2.59 7.79
N ALA A 654 50.79 1.61 6.91
CA ALA A 654 51.10 0.20 7.18
C ALA A 654 52.58 -0.05 7.48
N LEU A 655 53.49 0.66 6.79
CA LEU A 655 54.93 0.56 6.99
C LEU A 655 55.44 1.32 8.22
N THR A 656 54.67 2.30 8.71
CA THR A 656 55.04 3.17 9.83
C THR A 656 54.47 2.72 11.17
N GLY A 657 53.95 1.49 11.26
CA GLY A 657 53.56 0.87 12.52
C GLY A 657 52.05 0.77 12.77
N HIS A 658 51.21 0.98 11.75
CA HIS A 658 49.75 0.88 11.88
C HIS A 658 49.23 -0.41 11.23
N LEU A 659 48.24 -1.06 11.85
CA LEU A 659 47.49 -2.12 11.20
C LEU A 659 46.39 -1.50 10.32
N MET A 660 46.54 -1.68 9.01
CA MET A 660 45.64 -1.14 8.01
C MET A 660 44.67 -2.21 7.50
N LEU A 661 43.38 -1.88 7.47
CA LEU A 661 42.32 -2.68 6.88
C LEU A 661 41.64 -1.88 5.77
N SER A 662 41.43 -2.47 4.58
CA SER A 662 40.69 -1.76 3.54
C SER A 662 40.11 -2.67 2.47
N THR A 663 39.40 -2.07 1.52
CA THR A 663 38.84 -2.76 0.37
C THR A 663 39.34 -2.24 -0.98
N LEU A 664 39.33 -3.14 -1.96
CA LEU A 664 39.52 -2.85 -3.38
C LEU A 664 38.50 -3.62 -4.23
N HIS A 665 38.28 -3.14 -5.45
CA HIS A 665 37.38 -3.76 -6.42
C HIS A 665 38.17 -4.58 -7.46
N THR A 666 38.58 -5.78 -7.06
CA THR A 666 39.27 -6.75 -7.92
C THR A 666 38.63 -8.13 -7.76
N ASN A 667 38.74 -8.97 -8.79
CA ASN A 667 38.10 -10.28 -8.81
C ASN A 667 38.97 -11.41 -8.26
N SER A 668 40.28 -11.18 -8.12
CA SER A 668 41.23 -12.13 -7.54
C SER A 668 42.20 -11.46 -6.56
N ALA A 669 42.80 -12.26 -5.69
CA ALA A 669 43.82 -11.82 -4.75
C ALA A 669 45.08 -11.34 -5.49
N VAL A 670 45.48 -12.00 -6.58
CA VAL A 670 46.65 -11.62 -7.37
C VAL A 670 46.42 -10.32 -8.15
N ASP A 671 45.24 -10.14 -8.75
CA ASP A 671 44.89 -8.89 -9.46
C ASP A 671 44.87 -7.68 -8.53
N THR A 672 44.68 -7.90 -7.24
CA THR A 672 44.77 -6.83 -6.23
C THR A 672 46.17 -6.24 -6.14
N ILE A 673 47.22 -7.07 -6.27
CA ILE A 673 48.61 -6.60 -6.27
C ILE A 673 48.89 -5.81 -7.56
N ILE A 674 48.38 -6.28 -8.69
CA ILE A 674 48.46 -5.56 -9.97
C ILE A 674 47.72 -4.22 -9.88
N ARG A 675 46.54 -4.20 -9.25
CA ARG A 675 45.75 -2.98 -9.06
C ARG A 675 46.48 -1.95 -8.20
N LEU A 676 47.21 -2.36 -7.17
CA LEU A 676 48.05 -1.46 -6.38
C LEU A 676 49.19 -0.86 -7.24
N ASN A 677 49.78 -1.65 -8.14
CA ASN A 677 50.76 -1.14 -9.12
C ASN A 677 50.13 -0.15 -10.10
N ASP A 678 48.92 -0.42 -10.59
CA ASP A 678 48.17 0.48 -11.49
C ASP A 678 47.80 1.81 -10.81
N LEU A 679 47.61 1.79 -9.49
CA LEU A 679 47.46 2.98 -8.65
C LEU A 679 48.79 3.72 -8.41
N GLY A 680 49.89 3.24 -8.99
CA GLY A 680 51.21 3.88 -8.93
C GLY A 680 52.05 3.47 -7.72
N ILE A 681 51.62 2.47 -6.92
CA ILE A 681 52.40 2.05 -5.76
C ILE A 681 53.50 1.07 -6.21
N PRO A 682 54.77 1.34 -5.90
CA PRO A 682 55.85 0.45 -6.31
C PRO A 682 55.91 -0.84 -5.48
N ASN A 683 56.31 -1.94 -6.14
CA ASN A 683 56.45 -3.27 -5.53
C ASN A 683 57.26 -3.31 -4.24
N TYR A 684 58.31 -2.49 -4.11
CA TYR A 684 59.15 -2.46 -2.92
C TYR A 684 58.45 -1.89 -1.68
N LEU A 685 57.33 -1.17 -1.85
CA LEU A 685 56.45 -0.74 -0.75
C LEU A 685 55.33 -1.77 -0.49
N ILE A 686 54.74 -2.33 -1.54
CA ILE A 686 53.66 -3.33 -1.41
C ILE A 686 54.17 -4.58 -0.69
N ALA A 687 55.31 -5.11 -1.11
CA ALA A 687 55.86 -6.36 -0.60
C ALA A 687 56.03 -6.39 0.94
N PRO A 688 56.67 -5.38 1.58
CA PRO A 688 56.78 -5.33 3.04
C PRO A 688 55.49 -4.91 3.76
N ALA A 689 54.59 -4.14 3.12
CA ALA A 689 53.38 -3.66 3.77
C ALA A 689 52.28 -4.72 3.86
N LEU A 690 52.11 -5.53 2.81
CA LEU A 690 50.97 -6.44 2.65
C LEU A 690 51.09 -7.70 3.53
N LEU A 691 50.08 -7.98 4.34
CA LEU A 691 49.96 -9.20 5.16
C LEU A 691 49.14 -10.29 4.45
N GLY A 692 48.00 -9.89 3.87
CA GLY A 692 47.13 -10.83 3.18
C GLY A 692 46.00 -10.16 2.40
N ILE A 693 45.45 -10.90 1.44
CA ILE A 693 44.35 -10.46 0.59
C ILE A 693 43.27 -11.54 0.57
N ILE A 694 42.06 -11.19 0.98
CA ILE A 694 40.86 -12.03 0.84
C ILE A 694 40.09 -11.51 -0.37
N SER A 695 39.99 -12.30 -1.44
CA SER A 695 39.09 -11.97 -2.55
C SER A 695 37.82 -12.81 -2.44
N GLN A 696 36.66 -12.17 -2.42
CA GLN A 696 35.38 -12.82 -2.12
C GLN A 696 34.22 -12.45 -3.06
N ASN A 697 33.25 -13.35 -3.11
CA ASN A 697 31.96 -13.27 -3.77
C ASN A 697 30.91 -13.87 -2.81
N LEU A 698 29.63 -13.53 -3.00
CA LEU A 698 28.53 -14.21 -2.32
C LEU A 698 27.76 -15.07 -3.32
N LEU A 699 27.64 -16.36 -3.01
CA LEU A 699 26.80 -17.31 -3.75
C LEU A 699 25.52 -17.59 -2.97
N LYS A 700 24.49 -18.06 -3.68
CA LYS A 700 23.23 -18.47 -3.05
C LYS A 700 23.41 -19.83 -2.41
N LYS A 701 22.87 -20.01 -1.21
CA LYS A 701 22.89 -21.31 -0.54
C LYS A 701 21.69 -22.14 -0.96
N LEU A 702 21.90 -23.36 -1.44
CA LEU A 702 20.80 -24.28 -1.74
C LEU A 702 19.96 -24.56 -0.50
N CYS A 703 18.65 -24.63 -0.70
CA CYS A 703 17.73 -25.04 0.36
C CYS A 703 18.02 -26.49 0.76
N PRO A 704 18.39 -26.77 2.03
CA PRO A 704 18.74 -28.11 2.46
C PRO A 704 17.55 -29.07 2.42
N ASP A 705 16.32 -28.54 2.47
CA ASP A 705 15.09 -29.32 2.50
C ASP A 705 14.61 -29.78 1.12
N CYS A 706 14.98 -29.06 0.04
CA CYS A 706 14.49 -29.37 -1.32
C CYS A 706 15.58 -29.58 -2.36
N ARG A 707 16.87 -29.39 -2.03
CA ARG A 707 17.96 -29.66 -2.99
C ARG A 707 17.89 -31.09 -3.50
N ARG A 708 18.18 -31.29 -4.79
CA ARG A 708 18.17 -32.61 -5.43
C ARG A 708 19.52 -32.92 -6.03
N GLU A 709 19.95 -34.15 -5.88
CA GLU A 709 21.16 -34.67 -6.53
C GLU A 709 20.91 -34.89 -8.03
N ILE A 710 21.85 -34.46 -8.87
CA ILE A 710 21.77 -34.64 -10.32
C ILE A 710 22.39 -35.96 -10.75
N ASP A 711 21.94 -36.49 -11.90
CA ASP A 711 22.45 -37.74 -12.45
C ASP A 711 23.87 -37.56 -13.02
N GLN A 712 24.73 -38.58 -12.86
CA GLN A 712 26.11 -38.59 -13.38
C GLN A 712 26.22 -38.41 -14.90
N SER A 713 25.13 -38.59 -15.65
CA SER A 713 25.05 -38.29 -17.08
C SER A 713 24.90 -36.80 -17.42
N ASP A 714 24.69 -35.93 -16.42
CA ASP A 714 24.57 -34.49 -16.63
C ASP A 714 25.85 -33.89 -17.26
N PRO A 715 25.73 -32.95 -18.23
CA PRO A 715 26.87 -32.32 -18.88
C PRO A 715 27.89 -31.69 -17.92
N SER A 716 27.47 -31.30 -16.73
CA SER A 716 28.30 -30.64 -15.71
C SER A 716 29.47 -31.51 -15.26
N PHE A 717 29.28 -32.83 -15.11
CA PHE A 717 30.37 -33.75 -14.77
C PHE A 717 31.41 -33.85 -15.89
N THR A 718 30.97 -33.81 -17.15
CA THR A 718 31.87 -33.80 -18.30
C THR A 718 32.64 -32.49 -18.37
N MET A 719 32.00 -31.35 -18.12
CA MET A 719 32.65 -30.05 -18.09
C MET A 719 33.75 -29.97 -17.02
N ILE A 720 33.50 -30.48 -15.80
CA ILE A 720 34.50 -30.53 -14.71
C ILE A 720 35.72 -31.36 -15.14
N ARG A 721 35.50 -32.51 -15.78
CA ARG A 721 36.56 -33.36 -16.30
C ARG A 721 37.39 -32.67 -17.39
N ASP A 722 36.73 -31.96 -18.31
CA ASP A 722 37.39 -31.26 -19.42
C ASP A 722 38.25 -30.08 -18.92
N LEU A 723 37.88 -29.49 -17.78
CA LEU A 723 38.69 -28.48 -17.07
C LEU A 723 39.88 -29.07 -16.31
N GLY A 724 40.03 -30.40 -16.28
CA GLY A 724 41.10 -31.10 -15.57
C GLY A 724 40.96 -31.07 -14.04
N LEU A 725 39.74 -30.84 -13.54
CA LEU A 725 39.42 -30.87 -12.11
C LEU A 725 38.99 -32.29 -11.68
N GLU A 726 39.14 -32.58 -10.38
CA GLU A 726 38.67 -33.84 -9.81
C GLU A 726 37.14 -33.87 -9.85
N VAL A 727 36.58 -34.87 -10.51
CA VAL A 727 35.12 -34.99 -10.70
C VAL A 727 34.50 -35.49 -9.40
N PRO A 728 33.56 -34.75 -8.78
CA PRO A 728 32.92 -35.18 -7.55
C PRO A 728 31.94 -36.34 -7.79
N GLU A 729 31.64 -37.10 -6.73
CA GLU A 729 30.66 -38.20 -6.78
C GLU A 729 29.22 -37.68 -6.87
N HIS A 730 28.95 -36.49 -6.34
CA HIS A 730 27.62 -35.90 -6.23
C HIS A 730 27.66 -34.43 -6.65
N LEU A 731 26.58 -33.97 -7.26
CA LEU A 731 26.30 -32.56 -7.55
C LEU A 731 24.81 -32.32 -7.30
N TYR A 732 24.45 -31.07 -7.02
CA TYR A 732 23.08 -30.73 -6.63
C TYR A 732 22.52 -29.57 -7.44
N GLU A 733 21.20 -29.56 -7.59
CA GLU A 733 20.43 -28.49 -8.23
C GLU A 733 19.32 -27.98 -7.31
N LYS A 734 18.90 -26.74 -7.55
CA LYS A 734 17.71 -26.16 -6.92
C LYS A 734 16.42 -26.83 -7.39
N VAL A 735 15.43 -26.92 -6.51
CA VAL A 735 14.08 -27.41 -6.84
C VAL A 735 13.02 -26.39 -6.48
N GLY A 736 12.93 -26.00 -5.20
CA GLY A 736 11.86 -25.13 -4.67
C GLY A 736 10.93 -25.90 -3.72
N CYS A 737 10.53 -25.25 -2.63
CA CYS A 737 9.53 -25.74 -1.68
C CYS A 737 9.00 -24.58 -0.84
N ASP A 738 7.95 -24.82 -0.05
CA ASP A 738 7.34 -23.83 0.85
C ASP A 738 8.35 -23.14 1.78
N LYS A 739 9.35 -23.87 2.30
CA LYS A 739 10.36 -23.30 3.22
C LYS A 739 11.25 -22.25 2.57
N CYS A 740 11.49 -22.35 1.26
CA CYS A 740 12.30 -21.39 0.52
C CYS A 740 11.44 -20.51 -0.40
N ASN A 741 10.12 -20.49 -0.20
CA ASN A 741 9.15 -19.79 -1.05
C ASN A 741 9.38 -20.09 -2.54
N ASP A 742 9.54 -21.37 -2.86
CA ASP A 742 9.80 -21.89 -4.22
C ASP A 742 11.07 -21.38 -4.92
N SER A 743 11.90 -20.59 -4.26
CA SER A 743 13.15 -20.07 -4.84
C SER A 743 14.24 -21.14 -5.02
N GLY A 744 14.20 -22.18 -4.19
CA GLY A 744 15.24 -23.21 -4.09
C GLY A 744 16.47 -22.80 -3.26
N TYR A 745 16.50 -21.59 -2.70
CA TYR A 745 17.65 -21.06 -1.96
C TYR A 745 17.27 -20.51 -0.57
N VAL A 746 18.19 -20.62 0.39
CA VAL A 746 18.03 -20.08 1.75
C VAL A 746 19.31 -19.39 2.20
N GLY A 747 19.37 -18.07 2.04
CA GLY A 747 20.52 -17.26 2.41
C GLY A 747 21.67 -17.31 1.41
N ARG A 748 22.88 -16.95 1.86
CA ARG A 748 24.08 -16.79 1.02
C ARG A 748 25.31 -17.37 1.72
N LEU A 749 26.29 -17.78 0.93
CA LEU A 749 27.59 -18.28 1.37
C LEU A 749 28.72 -17.47 0.75
N MET A 750 29.83 -17.35 1.47
CA MET A 750 31.03 -16.67 0.99
C MET A 750 31.89 -17.61 0.15
N LEU A 751 31.98 -17.32 -1.15
CA LEU A 751 33.01 -17.90 -2.02
C LEU A 751 34.24 -17.00 -1.96
N TYR A 752 35.39 -17.54 -1.54
CA TYR A 752 36.61 -16.74 -1.44
C TYR A 752 37.88 -17.52 -1.79
N GLU A 753 38.93 -16.76 -2.05
CA GLU A 753 40.32 -17.20 -2.00
C GLU A 753 41.11 -16.27 -1.07
N PHE A 754 42.11 -16.82 -0.38
CA PHE A 754 42.88 -16.08 0.61
C PHE A 754 44.38 -16.21 0.34
N LEU A 755 45.01 -15.09 0.00
CA LEU A 755 46.45 -15.01 -0.23
C LEU A 755 47.15 -14.51 1.03
N VAL A 756 47.89 -15.41 1.69
CA VAL A 756 48.78 -15.07 2.80
C VAL A 756 50.14 -14.67 2.25
N VAL A 757 50.61 -13.46 2.56
CA VAL A 757 51.90 -12.95 2.05
C VAL A 757 53.06 -13.45 2.93
N ASN A 758 53.56 -14.63 2.57
CA ASN A 758 54.79 -15.20 3.13
C ASN A 758 56.04 -14.67 2.39
N ASP A 759 57.24 -15.11 2.80
CA ASP A 759 58.50 -14.61 2.24
C ASP A 759 58.65 -14.87 0.73
N LYS A 760 58.19 -16.02 0.23
CA LYS A 760 58.24 -16.33 -1.21
C LYS A 760 57.30 -15.44 -2.02
N ILE A 761 56.10 -15.17 -1.49
CA ILE A 761 55.17 -14.23 -2.13
C ILE A 761 55.73 -12.82 -2.09
N ARG A 762 56.34 -12.42 -0.96
CA ARG A 762 56.99 -11.12 -0.80
C ARG A 762 58.11 -10.91 -1.83
N GLU A 763 58.96 -11.91 -2.01
CA GLU A 763 60.03 -11.91 -3.03
C GLU A 763 59.44 -11.80 -4.44
N ALA A 764 58.41 -12.58 -4.76
CA ALA A 764 57.75 -12.55 -6.07
C ALA A 764 57.12 -11.17 -6.38
N ILE A 765 56.49 -10.52 -5.38
CA ILE A 765 55.98 -9.16 -5.52
C ILE A 765 57.15 -8.20 -5.76
N HIS A 766 58.20 -8.27 -4.94
CA HIS A 766 59.37 -7.40 -5.04
C HIS A 766 60.05 -7.46 -6.42
N GLU A 767 60.21 -8.67 -6.96
CA GLU A 767 60.78 -8.92 -8.29
C GLU A 767 59.85 -8.52 -9.45
N GLY A 768 58.58 -8.19 -9.17
CA GLY A 768 57.61 -7.80 -10.18
C GLY A 768 57.21 -8.94 -11.12
N LYS A 769 57.01 -10.15 -10.57
CA LYS A 769 56.49 -11.28 -11.36
C LYS A 769 55.17 -10.93 -12.03
N THR A 770 54.93 -11.51 -13.20
CA THR A 770 53.66 -11.33 -13.92
C THR A 770 52.50 -11.97 -13.15
N GLY A 771 51.25 -11.53 -13.39
CA GLY A 771 50.08 -12.08 -12.70
C GLY A 771 49.96 -13.61 -12.80
N GLY A 772 50.24 -14.18 -13.99
CA GLY A 772 50.21 -15.63 -14.19
C GLY A 772 51.30 -16.39 -13.43
N GLU A 773 52.50 -15.82 -13.30
CA GLU A 773 53.58 -16.40 -12.49
C GLU A 773 53.26 -16.28 -10.99
N LEU A 774 52.79 -15.11 -10.57
CA LEU A 774 52.42 -14.84 -9.18
C LEU A 774 51.28 -15.75 -8.71
N GLN A 775 50.29 -16.02 -9.57
CA GLN A 775 49.23 -17.00 -9.30
C GLN A 775 49.78 -18.41 -9.09
N LYS A 776 50.71 -18.86 -9.93
CA LYS A 776 51.35 -20.18 -9.76
C LYS A 776 52.12 -20.27 -8.44
N ILE A 777 52.86 -19.22 -8.10
CA ILE A 777 53.61 -19.15 -6.84
C ILE A 777 52.65 -19.12 -5.65
N ALA A 778 51.56 -18.35 -5.73
CA ALA A 778 50.52 -18.28 -4.70
C ALA A 778 49.88 -19.65 -4.43
N VAL A 779 49.47 -20.36 -5.48
CA VAL A 779 48.87 -21.70 -5.36
C VAL A 779 49.86 -22.69 -4.76
N ALA A 780 51.12 -22.67 -5.20
CA ALA A 780 52.19 -23.49 -4.63
C ALA A 780 52.51 -23.18 -3.16
N ASN A 781 52.02 -22.03 -2.64
CA ASN A 781 52.24 -21.57 -1.27
C ASN A 781 50.94 -21.53 -0.44
N GLY A 782 49.90 -22.25 -0.86
CA GLY A 782 48.70 -22.48 -0.04
C GLY A 782 47.48 -21.66 -0.44
N LEU A 783 47.56 -20.78 -1.44
CA LEU A 783 46.35 -20.15 -2.01
C LEU A 783 45.49 -21.24 -2.65
N GLN A 784 44.27 -21.42 -2.15
CA GLN A 784 43.26 -22.21 -2.84
C GLN A 784 42.40 -21.30 -3.73
N PRO A 785 42.40 -21.49 -5.07
CA PRO A 785 41.58 -20.70 -5.99
C PRO A 785 40.08 -20.82 -5.68
N LYS A 786 39.33 -19.76 -5.99
CA LYS A 786 37.86 -19.76 -5.87
C LYS A 786 37.21 -20.93 -6.61
N SER A 787 37.69 -21.30 -7.79
CA SER A 787 37.15 -22.42 -8.56
C SER A 787 37.16 -23.75 -7.81
N LEU A 788 38.27 -24.08 -7.13
CA LEU A 788 38.36 -25.30 -6.33
C LEU A 788 37.44 -25.24 -5.10
N HIS A 789 37.34 -24.07 -4.48
CA HIS A 789 36.45 -23.87 -3.34
C HIS A 789 34.98 -24.01 -3.76
N ALA A 790 34.57 -23.40 -4.87
CA ALA A 790 33.23 -23.51 -5.41
C ALA A 790 32.88 -24.95 -5.82
N LEU A 791 33.82 -25.68 -6.43
CA LEU A 791 33.60 -27.09 -6.78
C LEU A 791 33.29 -27.94 -5.54
N LYS A 792 34.05 -27.71 -4.45
CA LYS A 792 33.79 -28.38 -3.17
C LYS A 792 32.40 -28.03 -2.61
N MET A 793 32.02 -26.75 -2.62
CA MET A 793 30.69 -26.32 -2.17
C MET A 793 29.56 -26.94 -3.00
N ALA A 794 29.76 -27.08 -4.33
CA ALA A 794 28.79 -27.73 -5.20
C ALA A 794 28.68 -29.23 -4.91
N ALA A 795 29.81 -29.90 -4.63
CA ALA A 795 29.86 -31.31 -4.25
C ALA A 795 29.21 -31.58 -2.88
N ASP A 796 29.34 -30.66 -1.92
CA ASP A 796 28.70 -30.73 -0.59
C ASP A 796 27.20 -30.36 -0.65
N GLY A 797 26.71 -29.91 -1.82
CA GLY A 797 25.34 -29.48 -2.06
C GLY A 797 24.98 -28.16 -1.38
N ASP A 798 25.98 -27.35 -1.05
CA ASP A 798 25.81 -26.02 -0.45
C ASP A 798 25.40 -24.98 -1.50
N ILE A 799 25.84 -25.14 -2.74
CA ILE A 799 25.51 -24.27 -3.88
C ILE A 799 25.01 -25.11 -5.06
N ASP A 800 24.31 -24.47 -5.99
CA ASP A 800 23.87 -25.09 -7.23
C ASP A 800 25.08 -25.41 -8.13
N HIS A 801 25.07 -26.55 -8.80
CA HIS A 801 26.12 -26.92 -9.75
C HIS A 801 26.30 -25.90 -10.88
N HIS A 802 25.25 -25.16 -11.27
CA HIS A 802 25.35 -24.03 -12.21
C HIS A 802 26.10 -22.84 -11.60
N ASP A 803 25.95 -22.56 -10.30
CA ASP A 803 26.66 -21.45 -9.64
C ASP A 803 28.17 -21.69 -9.63
N PHE A 804 28.61 -22.96 -9.53
CA PHE A 804 30.01 -23.32 -9.76
C PHE A 804 30.47 -22.95 -11.18
N ILE A 805 29.69 -23.28 -12.21
CA ILE A 805 30.01 -22.95 -13.60
C ILE A 805 30.16 -21.44 -13.80
N TYR A 806 29.27 -20.64 -13.19
CA TYR A 806 29.38 -19.18 -13.22
C TYR A 806 30.60 -18.65 -12.45
N SER A 807 31.08 -19.37 -11.44
CA SER A 807 32.26 -18.97 -10.66
C SER A 807 33.61 -19.28 -11.33
N LEU A 808 33.60 -20.07 -12.41
CA LEU A 808 34.78 -20.41 -13.22
C LEU A 808 35.16 -19.34 -14.25
N VAL A 809 34.22 -18.45 -14.58
CA VAL A 809 34.37 -17.34 -15.53
C VAL A 809 34.71 -16.06 -14.77
#